data_AF-A0A495VE07-F1
#
_entry.id   AF-A0A495VE07-F1
#
_cell.length_a   1.000
_cell.length_b   1.000
_cell.length_c   1.000
_cell.angle_alpha   90.00
_cell.angle_beta   90.00
_cell.angle_gamma   90.00
#
_symmetry.space_group_name_H-M   'P 1'
#
loop_
_entity.id
_entity.type
_entity.pdbx_description
1 polymer ?
#
loop_
_entity_poly.entity_id
_entity_poly.type
_entity_poly.pdbx_seq_one_letter_code
_entity_poly.pdbx_strand_id
1 'polypeptide(L)'
;MERFSVYDHELRALFARFYPYALEHSNTHYPFGRLEGDGLWEIEDSENLKRTSVGHLSKSELLARDIHGGFTADVFEALTLDRSIAYRITTDLISQFFDASERSSLLACIGMPTSWEMESNSENECADDSERKTEESTRNLLVAPFPSGAQHEIQGATKMNQNGLISYFNSLHNIGASGANALAESQALNEYFSEIYEPFEIVDAICDVLTAGRDHVVVLTGHAGDGKSTVALDVLKRIRGLSPKDPLTSALKEVEIISHPASGSRVIHILKDMSELSAAVRLQKLEQSFEEPGSWLIVSNTGPLLNTLREFSERREALPDIESRILAYLNRPYAKHDIESHVLKMFPKDMLILNMARLDNVSLGARVLTRMINHSAWAKCDACVAQSACPLVLNRRALKATEGGAEERVRWIYQRLNAYEQRLTLRQMVAQLAFAMTGGMTCKEAKNLVLESPSEGIEKGTDGLEGVLFSEGFFGYRNGKPVQEAGGLTAVQLLRRQIFGGPVAVDFERELSSSNGNGWAILSEWLKPLSERWRLRGQESPGVQWRFAQRRMLYVFGQPIASGQAAAETYWATFLQSPRLRDFDLWATRQELIISRGERGRLCRACLRVLLEIFSGFSAGQFRQDQERLYLTLRRPDRAVVQPTQFVMATLSFQDFDLAYDEPRRLPVLQFRNGVVKLPLTLPLLDFIENRIAGDLGSELARIHLAQLEWFRAELLRVLGGSSDRFRIQLLRAGIDGQVHAHRYLLDNERQVLEVEQ
;
A
#
# COMPACT_ATOMS: atom_id res chain seq x y z
N MET A 1 -1.35 -12.13 36.08
CA MET A 1 -0.47 -12.66 35.01
C MET A 1 -0.10 -14.08 35.34
N GLU A 2 -0.01 -14.95 34.35
CA GLU A 2 0.35 -16.37 34.51
C GLU A 2 1.56 -16.70 33.63
N ARG A 3 2.26 -17.81 33.91
CA ARG A 3 3.45 -18.24 33.16
C ARG A 3 3.10 -18.61 31.72
N PHE A 4 3.94 -18.22 30.77
CA PHE A 4 3.78 -18.62 29.37
C PHE A 4 3.75 -20.14 29.18
N SER A 5 4.46 -20.91 30.01
CA SER A 5 4.46 -22.38 29.97
C SER A 5 3.07 -22.98 30.23
N VAL A 6 2.25 -22.34 31.06
CA VAL A 6 0.85 -22.75 31.32
C VAL A 6 -0.01 -22.45 30.09
N TYR A 7 0.09 -21.24 29.54
CA TYR A 7 -0.62 -20.87 28.31
C TYR A 7 -0.22 -21.75 27.11
N ASP A 8 1.06 -22.08 26.95
CA ASP A 8 1.55 -22.95 25.87
C ASP A 8 0.95 -24.36 25.99
N HIS A 9 0.79 -24.88 27.21
CA HIS A 9 0.16 -26.18 27.44
C HIS A 9 -1.34 -26.17 27.10
N GLU A 10 -2.09 -25.19 27.62
CA GLU A 10 -3.54 -25.09 27.40
C GLU A 10 -3.89 -24.78 25.93
N LEU A 11 -3.15 -23.87 25.28
CA LEU A 11 -3.36 -23.54 23.87
C LEU A 11 -3.02 -24.72 22.96
N ARG A 12 -2.02 -25.55 23.29
CA ARG A 12 -1.76 -26.78 22.52
C ARG A 12 -2.94 -27.75 22.60
N ALA A 13 -3.58 -27.89 23.76
CA ALA A 13 -4.76 -28.75 23.91
C ALA A 13 -5.94 -28.23 23.07
N LEU A 14 -6.17 -26.91 23.05
CA LEU A 14 -7.21 -26.29 22.23
C LEU A 14 -6.90 -26.37 20.73
N PHE A 15 -5.66 -26.08 20.32
CA PHE A 15 -5.26 -26.18 18.92
C PHE A 15 -5.34 -27.61 18.41
N ALA A 16 -5.04 -28.63 19.23
CA ALA A 16 -5.11 -30.03 18.81
C ALA A 16 -6.54 -30.43 18.42
N ARG A 17 -7.53 -29.81 19.04
CA ARG A 17 -8.94 -30.15 18.88
C ARG A 17 -9.66 -29.28 17.86
N PHE A 18 -9.33 -27.99 17.79
CA PHE A 18 -10.09 -27.02 17.00
C PHE A 18 -9.27 -26.32 15.91
N TYR A 19 -7.92 -26.43 15.94
CA TYR A 19 -7.08 -25.85 14.90
C TYR A 19 -5.75 -26.62 14.70
N PRO A 20 -5.81 -27.89 14.21
CA PRO A 20 -4.64 -28.80 14.19
C PRO A 20 -3.44 -28.27 13.40
N TYR A 21 -3.69 -27.47 12.36
CA TYR A 21 -2.66 -26.85 11.53
C TYR A 21 -1.70 -25.92 12.30
N ALA A 22 -2.17 -25.27 13.39
CA ALA A 22 -1.31 -24.42 14.22
C ALA A 22 -0.30 -25.19 15.08
N LEU A 23 -0.56 -26.47 15.37
CA LEU A 23 0.36 -27.33 16.12
C LEU A 23 1.57 -27.74 15.29
N GLU A 24 1.37 -27.98 13.99
CA GLU A 24 2.46 -28.31 13.05
C GLU A 24 3.54 -27.21 13.00
N HIS A 25 3.16 -25.96 13.32
CA HIS A 25 4.03 -24.79 13.28
C HIS A 25 4.47 -24.28 14.67
N SER A 26 4.03 -24.90 15.78
CA SER A 26 4.39 -24.50 17.16
C SER A 26 4.05 -23.03 17.52
N ASN A 27 2.93 -22.54 17.01
CA ASN A 27 2.57 -21.10 16.95
C ASN A 27 1.90 -20.49 18.20
N THR A 28 1.88 -21.20 19.33
CA THR A 28 1.20 -20.76 20.58
C THR A 28 1.72 -19.45 21.17
N HIS A 29 2.95 -19.05 20.83
CA HIS A 29 3.57 -17.81 21.28
C HIS A 29 3.10 -16.56 20.49
N TYR A 30 2.48 -16.73 19.31
CA TYR A 30 2.05 -15.60 18.51
C TYR A 30 0.86 -14.84 19.12
N PRO A 31 -0.23 -15.50 19.57
CA PRO A 31 -1.31 -14.79 20.26
C PRO A 31 -0.81 -14.08 21.52
N PHE A 32 0.06 -14.74 22.30
CA PHE A 32 0.63 -14.20 23.53
C PHE A 32 1.33 -12.85 23.32
N GLY A 33 2.12 -12.71 22.23
CA GLY A 33 2.79 -11.45 21.89
C GLY A 33 1.96 -10.44 21.08
N ARG A 34 0.92 -10.88 20.36
CA ARG A 34 0.10 -9.97 19.53
C ARG A 34 -0.93 -9.21 20.33
N LEU A 35 -1.51 -9.84 21.36
CA LEU A 35 -2.51 -9.20 22.21
C LEU A 35 -1.93 -7.99 22.98
N GLU A 36 -0.62 -7.96 23.17
CA GLU A 36 0.08 -6.79 23.70
C GLU A 36 0.03 -5.59 22.73
N GLY A 37 0.20 -5.84 21.43
CA GLY A 37 0.07 -4.79 20.40
C GLY A 37 -1.35 -4.25 20.25
N ASP A 38 -2.36 -5.06 20.64
CA ASP A 38 -3.77 -4.67 20.67
C ASP A 38 -4.14 -3.90 21.95
N GLY A 39 -3.20 -3.75 22.89
CA GLY A 39 -3.40 -3.01 24.15
C GLY A 39 -4.26 -3.73 25.19
N LEU A 40 -4.50 -5.03 25.02
CA LEU A 40 -5.34 -5.85 25.91
C LEU A 40 -4.53 -6.74 26.84
N TRP A 41 -3.23 -6.87 26.60
CA TRP A 41 -2.36 -7.84 27.26
C TRP A 41 -1.06 -7.19 27.69
N GLU A 42 -0.58 -7.58 28.86
CA GLU A 42 0.70 -7.15 29.42
C GLU A 42 1.64 -8.35 29.48
N ILE A 43 2.91 -8.11 29.16
CA ILE A 43 3.96 -9.12 29.18
C ILE A 43 5.10 -8.59 30.07
N GLU A 44 5.53 -9.42 31.02
CA GLU A 44 6.63 -9.10 31.90
C GLU A 44 7.94 -8.92 31.11
N ASP A 45 8.67 -7.84 31.41
CA ASP A 45 9.98 -7.51 30.82
C ASP A 45 9.99 -7.46 29.27
N SER A 46 8.86 -7.09 28.68
CA SER A 46 8.61 -7.14 27.24
C SER A 46 9.60 -6.35 26.37
N GLU A 47 10.10 -5.21 26.88
CA GLU A 47 11.06 -4.35 26.18
C GLU A 47 12.41 -5.04 25.93
N ASN A 48 12.75 -6.05 26.75
CA ASN A 48 14.02 -6.77 26.70
C ASN A 48 13.90 -8.16 26.04
N LEU A 49 12.74 -8.51 25.49
CA LEU A 49 12.53 -9.78 24.78
C LEU A 49 12.88 -9.64 23.29
N LYS A 50 13.47 -10.68 22.71
CA LYS A 50 13.81 -10.68 21.28
C LYS A 50 12.55 -10.77 20.44
N ARG A 51 12.44 -9.82 19.50
CA ARG A 51 11.37 -9.77 18.50
C ARG A 51 11.91 -9.99 17.11
N THR A 52 11.13 -10.65 16.27
CA THR A 52 11.35 -10.70 14.82
C THR A 52 11.09 -9.33 14.20
N SER A 53 11.51 -9.13 12.95
CA SER A 53 11.25 -7.89 12.19
C SER A 53 9.77 -7.56 11.98
N VAL A 54 8.86 -8.50 12.25
CA VAL A 54 7.40 -8.33 12.22
C VAL A 54 6.78 -8.22 13.62
N GLY A 55 7.62 -8.10 14.67
CA GLY A 55 7.19 -7.85 16.04
C GLY A 55 6.88 -9.09 16.90
N HIS A 56 7.01 -10.31 16.36
CA HIS A 56 6.73 -11.54 17.11
C HIS A 56 7.84 -11.93 18.09
N LEU A 57 7.45 -12.35 19.30
CA LEU A 57 8.35 -12.80 20.37
C LEU A 57 8.95 -14.18 20.10
N SER A 58 10.14 -14.45 20.64
CA SER A 58 10.78 -15.77 20.54
C SER A 58 10.21 -16.77 21.56
N LYS A 59 9.59 -17.86 21.08
CA LYS A 59 9.05 -18.93 21.95
C LYS A 59 10.11 -19.56 22.87
N SER A 60 11.31 -19.80 22.36
CA SER A 60 12.39 -20.42 23.13
C SER A 60 12.87 -19.51 24.28
N GLU A 61 12.82 -18.20 24.08
CA GLU A 61 13.19 -17.22 25.10
C GLU A 61 12.09 -17.06 26.16
N LEU A 62 10.82 -17.04 25.75
CA LEU A 62 9.68 -17.01 26.69
C LEU A 62 9.69 -18.20 27.66
N LEU A 63 10.00 -19.39 27.15
CA LEU A 63 10.11 -20.61 27.97
C LEU A 63 11.39 -20.63 28.82
N ALA A 64 12.52 -20.17 28.28
CA ALA A 64 13.78 -20.17 29.01
C ALA A 64 13.83 -19.15 30.16
N ARG A 65 13.14 -18.02 30.00
CA ARG A 65 13.09 -16.93 30.99
C ARG A 65 11.86 -16.97 31.90
N ASP A 66 10.99 -17.98 31.75
CA ASP A 66 9.74 -18.17 32.51
C ASP A 66 8.87 -16.91 32.56
N ILE A 67 8.65 -16.29 31.40
CA ILE A 67 7.96 -15.00 31.27
C ILE A 67 6.47 -15.13 31.62
N HIS A 68 5.95 -14.16 32.39
CA HIS A 68 4.54 -14.06 32.72
C HIS A 68 3.82 -13.06 31.80
N GLY A 69 2.53 -13.30 31.56
CA GLY A 69 1.67 -12.35 30.86
C GLY A 69 0.20 -12.51 31.25
N GLY A 70 -0.63 -11.56 30.89
CA GLY A 70 -2.05 -11.59 31.21
C GLY A 70 -2.79 -10.37 30.68
N PHE A 71 -4.11 -10.33 30.89
CA PHE A 71 -4.88 -9.11 30.61
C PHE A 71 -4.35 -7.91 31.40
N THR A 72 -4.50 -6.72 30.82
CA THR A 72 -4.31 -5.45 31.55
C THR A 72 -5.22 -5.41 32.79
N ALA A 73 -4.81 -4.68 33.83
CA ALA A 73 -5.51 -4.67 35.10
C ALA A 73 -6.99 -4.25 34.97
N ASP A 74 -7.28 -3.24 34.16
CA ASP A 74 -8.62 -2.73 33.88
C ASP A 74 -9.53 -3.77 33.20
N VAL A 75 -8.99 -4.50 32.22
CA VAL A 75 -9.71 -5.58 31.51
C VAL A 75 -9.94 -6.76 32.44
N PHE A 76 -8.92 -7.15 33.22
CA PHE A 76 -9.05 -8.25 34.18
C PHE A 76 -10.09 -7.96 35.26
N GLU A 77 -10.08 -6.75 35.83
CA GLU A 77 -11.09 -6.31 36.80
C GLU A 77 -12.49 -6.31 36.20
N ALA A 78 -12.67 -5.76 34.99
CA ALA A 78 -13.97 -5.74 34.32
C ALA A 78 -14.52 -7.17 34.06
N LEU A 79 -13.67 -8.09 33.60
CA LEU A 79 -14.05 -9.47 33.32
C LEU A 79 -14.32 -10.30 34.58
N THR A 80 -13.68 -9.97 35.71
CA THR A 80 -13.90 -10.66 36.99
C THR A 80 -15.10 -10.11 37.76
N LEU A 81 -15.38 -8.81 37.64
CA LEU A 81 -16.54 -8.15 38.26
C LEU A 81 -17.87 -8.54 37.61
N ASP A 82 -17.90 -8.68 36.28
CA ASP A 82 -19.12 -9.00 35.54
C ASP A 82 -18.92 -10.20 34.59
N ARG A 83 -19.31 -11.38 35.09
CA ARG A 83 -19.24 -12.63 34.32
C ARG A 83 -20.14 -12.61 33.08
N SER A 84 -21.15 -11.74 33.01
CA SER A 84 -22.01 -11.62 31.83
C SER A 84 -21.27 -10.96 30.66
N ILE A 85 -20.33 -10.04 30.95
CA ILE A 85 -19.46 -9.44 29.94
C ILE A 85 -18.52 -10.50 29.36
N ALA A 86 -17.88 -11.30 30.22
CA ALA A 86 -17.02 -12.40 29.79
C ALA A 86 -17.77 -13.40 28.91
N TYR A 87 -19.00 -13.76 29.29
CA TYR A 87 -19.85 -14.66 28.51
C TYR A 87 -20.22 -14.10 27.13
N ARG A 88 -20.66 -12.83 27.09
CA ARG A 88 -21.02 -12.15 25.82
C ARG A 88 -19.83 -12.04 24.87
N ILE A 89 -18.69 -11.56 25.36
CA ILE A 89 -17.47 -11.44 24.56
C ILE A 89 -17.05 -12.81 24.01
N THR A 90 -17.06 -13.84 24.87
CA THR A 90 -16.68 -15.20 24.45
C THR A 90 -17.64 -15.74 23.39
N THR A 91 -18.95 -15.54 23.56
CA THR A 91 -19.96 -16.00 22.60
C THR A 91 -19.87 -15.27 21.27
N ASP A 92 -19.66 -13.95 21.29
CA ASP A 92 -19.48 -13.14 20.08
C ASP A 92 -18.24 -13.58 19.31
N LEU A 93 -17.09 -13.76 19.99
CA LEU A 93 -15.85 -14.25 19.38
C LEU A 93 -16.02 -15.65 18.78
N ILE A 94 -16.62 -16.58 19.51
CA ILE A 94 -16.85 -17.94 19.00
C ILE A 94 -17.80 -17.92 17.80
N SER A 95 -18.84 -17.09 17.82
CA SER A 95 -19.78 -16.97 16.71
C SER A 95 -19.17 -16.41 15.44
N GLN A 96 -18.18 -15.53 15.58
CA GLN A 96 -17.49 -14.87 14.47
C GLN A 96 -16.45 -15.77 13.80
N PHE A 97 -15.73 -16.59 14.59
CA PHE A 97 -14.57 -17.33 14.11
C PHE A 97 -14.75 -18.85 14.01
N PHE A 98 -15.80 -19.43 14.61
CA PHE A 98 -16.04 -20.88 14.61
C PHE A 98 -17.42 -21.27 14.05
N ASP A 99 -17.47 -22.42 13.38
CA ASP A 99 -18.69 -22.99 12.78
C ASP A 99 -19.69 -23.45 13.84
N ALA A 100 -20.99 -23.42 13.51
CA ALA A 100 -22.08 -23.74 14.43
C ALA A 100 -21.95 -25.13 15.09
N SER A 101 -21.33 -26.11 14.42
CA SER A 101 -21.09 -27.46 14.94
C SER A 101 -20.02 -27.53 16.03
N GLU A 102 -19.12 -26.55 16.12
CA GLU A 102 -17.98 -26.57 17.04
C GLU A 102 -18.19 -25.71 18.29
N ARG A 103 -19.12 -24.75 18.24
CA ARG A 103 -19.36 -23.75 19.30
C ARG A 103 -19.67 -24.37 20.65
N SER A 104 -20.58 -25.33 20.69
CA SER A 104 -20.99 -26.00 21.94
C SER A 104 -19.84 -26.81 22.55
N SER A 105 -19.02 -27.45 21.71
CA SER A 105 -17.85 -28.21 22.17
C SER A 105 -16.73 -27.30 22.65
N LEU A 106 -16.56 -26.11 22.06
CA LEU A 106 -15.53 -25.15 22.45
C LEU A 106 -15.90 -24.46 23.77
N LEU A 107 -17.15 -24.00 23.93
CA LEU A 107 -17.66 -23.42 25.18
C LEU A 107 -17.48 -24.38 26.36
N ALA A 108 -17.84 -25.66 26.19
CA ALA A 108 -17.62 -26.68 27.20
C ALA A 108 -16.13 -26.90 27.52
N CYS A 109 -15.24 -26.80 26.52
CA CYS A 109 -13.80 -27.02 26.68
C CYS A 109 -13.12 -25.89 27.45
N ILE A 110 -13.62 -24.65 27.35
CA ILE A 110 -13.10 -23.47 28.07
C ILE A 110 -13.87 -23.19 29.37
N GLY A 111 -14.75 -24.10 29.80
CA GLY A 111 -15.49 -23.99 31.06
C GLY A 111 -16.60 -22.94 31.08
N MET A 112 -17.14 -22.54 29.92
CA MET A 112 -18.23 -21.57 29.81
C MET A 112 -19.58 -22.28 29.62
N PRO A 113 -20.67 -21.79 30.25
CA PRO A 113 -21.98 -22.40 30.11
C PRO A 113 -22.50 -22.28 28.67
N THR A 114 -23.30 -23.24 28.20
CA THR A 114 -23.89 -23.18 26.85
C THR A 114 -25.05 -22.19 26.73
N SER A 115 -25.63 -21.78 27.86
CA SER A 115 -26.70 -20.80 27.98
C SER A 115 -26.50 -19.97 29.25
N TRP A 116 -26.68 -18.65 29.16
CA TRP A 116 -26.65 -17.77 30.32
C TRP A 116 -27.98 -17.84 31.05
N GLU A 117 -28.06 -18.66 32.10
CA GLU A 117 -29.17 -18.60 33.05
C GLU A 117 -28.91 -17.44 34.01
N MET A 118 -29.83 -16.46 34.02
CA MET A 118 -29.78 -15.37 35.00
C MET A 118 -30.11 -15.94 36.38
N GLU A 119 -29.10 -16.27 37.17
CA GLU A 119 -29.29 -16.52 38.59
C GLU A 119 -29.66 -15.20 39.29
N SER A 120 -30.95 -15.03 39.54
CA SER A 120 -31.45 -14.10 40.54
C SER A 120 -31.07 -14.61 41.93
N ASN A 121 -30.24 -13.86 42.63
CA ASN A 121 -30.06 -14.02 44.07
C ASN A 121 -31.42 -13.96 44.78
N SER A 122 -31.85 -15.07 45.38
CA SER A 122 -32.75 -15.07 46.52
C SER A 122 -32.26 -16.11 47.52
N GLU A 123 -31.86 -15.61 48.69
CA GLU A 123 -31.65 -16.39 49.90
C GLU A 123 -32.88 -17.25 50.23
N ASN A 124 -32.68 -18.55 50.47
CA ASN A 124 -33.22 -19.22 51.66
C ASN A 124 -32.76 -20.69 51.77
N GLU A 125 -32.11 -20.95 52.90
CA GLU A 125 -32.28 -22.08 53.82
C GLU A 125 -32.36 -23.54 53.31
N CYS A 126 -31.37 -24.29 53.83
CA CYS A 126 -31.51 -25.54 54.59
C CYS A 126 -31.26 -26.90 53.92
N ALA A 127 -30.36 -27.62 54.63
CA ALA A 127 -30.29 -29.06 54.90
C ALA A 127 -29.44 -29.94 53.97
N ASP A 128 -28.43 -30.56 54.62
CA ASP A 128 -27.99 -31.96 54.57
C ASP A 128 -27.89 -32.66 53.19
N ASP A 129 -26.87 -33.44 52.86
CA ASP A 129 -26.10 -34.34 53.71
C ASP A 129 -24.85 -34.85 52.94
N SER A 130 -23.83 -35.20 53.73
CA SER A 130 -22.83 -36.26 53.57
C SER A 130 -22.15 -36.69 52.24
N GLU A 131 -20.81 -36.79 52.38
CA GLU A 131 -19.94 -37.91 51.94
C GLU A 131 -19.61 -38.05 50.43
N ARG A 132 -18.42 -38.46 49.97
CA ARG A 132 -17.05 -38.74 50.44
C ARG A 132 -16.27 -39.07 49.14
N LYS A 133 -14.95 -38.79 49.11
CA LYS A 133 -13.81 -39.61 48.61
C LYS A 133 -14.05 -40.49 47.34
N THR A 134 -13.19 -40.61 46.33
CA THR A 134 -11.72 -40.82 46.33
C THR A 134 -11.27 -41.03 44.86
N GLU A 135 -10.05 -40.57 44.54
CA GLU A 135 -8.97 -41.25 43.81
C GLU A 135 -9.14 -42.05 42.49
N GLU A 136 -8.19 -41.76 41.60
CA GLU A 136 -7.33 -42.69 40.83
C GLU A 136 -7.74 -43.27 39.46
N SER A 137 -7.14 -42.66 38.43
CA SER A 137 -6.10 -43.25 37.57
C SER A 137 -6.45 -44.24 36.43
N THR A 138 -5.95 -43.82 35.25
CA THR A 138 -5.22 -44.59 34.22
C THR A 138 -5.93 -45.53 33.24
N ARG A 139 -5.73 -45.19 31.94
CA ARG A 139 -5.30 -46.05 30.80
C ARG A 139 -6.33 -47.11 30.34
N ASN A 140 -6.64 -47.27 29.05
CA ASN A 140 -5.75 -47.40 27.91
C ASN A 140 -6.56 -47.68 26.61
N LEU A 141 -5.95 -47.40 25.43
CA LEU A 141 -6.04 -48.15 24.15
C LEU A 141 -7.38 -48.06 23.36
N LEU A 142 -7.49 -47.85 22.04
CA LEU A 142 -6.61 -48.01 20.88
C LEU A 142 -7.14 -47.21 19.65
N VAL A 143 -6.22 -46.94 18.73
CA VAL A 143 -6.37 -46.32 17.40
C VAL A 143 -6.97 -47.31 16.38
N ALA A 144 -7.81 -46.82 15.46
CA ALA A 144 -7.96 -47.36 14.10
C ALA A 144 -8.37 -46.26 13.10
N PRO A 145 -7.84 -46.24 11.86
CA PRO A 145 -8.08 -45.18 10.86
C PRO A 145 -9.30 -45.50 9.96
N PHE A 146 -10.05 -44.48 9.55
CA PHE A 146 -11.13 -44.61 8.55
C PHE A 146 -10.69 -44.16 7.15
N PRO A 147 -11.17 -44.83 6.08
CA PRO A 147 -10.65 -44.71 4.73
C PRO A 147 -11.34 -43.64 3.87
N SER A 148 -10.62 -43.26 2.83
CA SER A 148 -11.03 -42.43 1.71
C SER A 148 -12.12 -43.05 0.83
N GLY A 149 -13.08 -42.22 0.39
CA GLY A 149 -13.79 -42.36 -0.88
C GLY A 149 -15.27 -42.72 -0.81
N ALA A 150 -16.14 -41.73 -1.06
CA ALA A 150 -17.45 -41.95 -1.66
C ALA A 150 -17.99 -40.67 -2.29
N GLN A 151 -18.13 -40.70 -3.62
CA GLN A 151 -18.96 -39.78 -4.39
C GLN A 151 -20.42 -40.02 -4.01
N HIS A 152 -21.17 -38.97 -3.67
CA HIS A 152 -22.63 -39.02 -3.63
C HIS A 152 -23.19 -38.00 -4.61
N GLU A 153 -23.76 -38.53 -5.69
CA GLU A 153 -24.69 -37.83 -6.57
C GLU A 153 -25.96 -37.46 -5.78
N ILE A 154 -26.36 -36.19 -5.87
CA ILE A 154 -27.71 -35.74 -5.54
C ILE A 154 -28.27 -35.08 -6.80
N GLN A 155 -29.21 -35.77 -7.44
CA GLN A 155 -30.00 -35.25 -8.55
C GLN A 155 -31.12 -34.34 -8.01
N GLY A 156 -31.37 -33.22 -8.69
CA GLY A 156 -32.65 -32.50 -8.62
C GLY A 156 -32.67 -31.12 -7.95
N ALA A 157 -31.79 -30.20 -8.35
CA ALA A 157 -32.01 -28.77 -8.15
C ALA A 157 -31.63 -28.02 -9.44
N THR A 158 -32.56 -27.24 -9.98
CA THR A 158 -32.35 -26.31 -11.10
C THR A 158 -31.00 -25.60 -10.95
N LYS A 159 -30.04 -25.90 -11.84
CA LYS A 159 -28.69 -25.31 -11.85
C LYS A 159 -28.80 -23.80 -11.75
N MET A 160 -28.47 -23.25 -10.58
CA MET A 160 -28.31 -21.81 -10.40
C MET A 160 -27.18 -21.35 -11.31
N ASN A 161 -27.49 -20.52 -12.31
CA ASN A 161 -26.50 -19.94 -13.20
C ASN A 161 -25.68 -18.90 -12.41
N GLN A 162 -24.63 -19.33 -11.73
CA GLN A 162 -23.72 -18.46 -10.98
C GLN A 162 -22.49 -18.13 -11.83
N ASN A 163 -22.13 -16.85 -11.91
CA ASN A 163 -20.90 -16.44 -12.59
C ASN A 163 -19.71 -16.64 -11.64
N GLY A 164 -18.88 -17.65 -11.91
CA GLY A 164 -17.68 -17.97 -11.13
C GLY A 164 -16.67 -16.83 -11.02
N LEU A 165 -16.69 -15.86 -11.94
CA LEU A 165 -15.87 -14.65 -11.87
C LEU A 165 -16.17 -13.82 -10.61
N ILE A 166 -17.44 -13.73 -10.20
CA ILE A 166 -17.84 -12.93 -9.03
C ILE A 166 -17.32 -13.58 -7.74
N SER A 167 -17.44 -14.91 -7.62
CA SER A 167 -16.82 -15.64 -6.52
C SER A 167 -15.30 -15.51 -6.53
N TYR A 168 -14.67 -15.48 -7.71
CA TYR A 168 -13.24 -15.26 -7.83
C TYR A 168 -12.84 -13.88 -7.32
N PHE A 169 -13.48 -12.80 -7.77
CA PHE A 169 -13.25 -11.46 -7.24
C PHE A 169 -13.44 -11.39 -5.73
N ASN A 170 -14.49 -12.03 -5.20
CA ASN A 170 -14.71 -12.07 -3.75
C ASN A 170 -13.65 -12.88 -2.99
N SER A 171 -12.97 -13.82 -3.63
CA SER A 171 -11.84 -14.56 -3.04
C SER A 171 -10.50 -13.80 -3.09
N LEU A 172 -10.41 -12.72 -3.89
CA LEU A 172 -9.20 -11.89 -3.98
C LEU A 172 -9.07 -10.90 -2.82
N HIS A 173 -10.15 -10.67 -2.06
CA HIS A 173 -10.16 -9.80 -0.90
C HIS A 173 -10.57 -10.57 0.36
N ASN A 174 -9.91 -10.28 1.49
CA ASN A 174 -10.08 -11.01 2.75
C ASN A 174 -11.25 -10.48 3.60
N ILE A 175 -12.28 -9.90 2.98
CA ILE A 175 -13.41 -9.29 3.70
C ILE A 175 -14.48 -10.34 4.07
N GLY A 176 -14.49 -11.50 3.41
CA GLY A 176 -15.34 -12.65 3.75
C GLY A 176 -14.54 -13.91 4.11
N ALA A 177 -15.21 -14.94 4.66
CA ALA A 177 -14.66 -16.21 5.15
C ALA A 177 -13.98 -17.13 4.10
N SER A 178 -13.59 -16.60 2.93
CA SER A 178 -13.10 -17.37 1.77
C SER A 178 -11.67 -16.99 1.33
N GLY A 179 -10.84 -16.53 2.27
CA GLY A 179 -9.46 -16.04 2.04
C GLY A 179 -8.41 -17.08 1.62
N ALA A 180 -8.80 -18.29 1.19
CA ALA A 180 -7.87 -19.37 0.85
C ALA A 180 -7.15 -19.19 -0.52
N ASN A 181 -7.59 -18.24 -1.36
CA ASN A 181 -7.09 -18.08 -2.74
C ASN A 181 -6.06 -16.93 -2.95
N ALA A 182 -5.54 -16.34 -1.88
CA ALA A 182 -4.63 -15.19 -1.97
C ALA A 182 -3.16 -15.52 -2.35
N LEU A 183 -2.83 -16.80 -2.53
CA LEU A 183 -1.50 -17.27 -2.92
C LEU A 183 -1.34 -17.27 -4.44
N ALA A 184 -0.14 -16.90 -4.93
CA ALA A 184 0.17 -16.87 -6.37
C ALA A 184 -0.08 -18.22 -7.06
N GLU A 185 -0.01 -19.33 -6.30
CA GLU A 185 -0.25 -20.69 -6.78
C GLU A 185 -1.72 -20.99 -7.00
N SER A 186 -2.58 -20.60 -6.06
CA SER A 186 -4.04 -20.67 -6.24
C SER A 186 -4.48 -19.82 -7.44
N GLN A 187 -3.85 -18.65 -7.63
CA GLN A 187 -4.09 -17.80 -8.78
C GLN A 187 -3.60 -18.41 -10.10
N ALA A 188 -2.43 -19.03 -10.12
CA ALA A 188 -1.86 -19.67 -11.31
C ALA A 188 -2.67 -20.88 -11.82
N LEU A 189 -3.49 -21.47 -10.95
CA LEU A 189 -4.38 -22.59 -11.26
C LEU A 189 -5.80 -22.14 -11.62
N ASN A 190 -6.15 -20.86 -11.41
CA ASN A 190 -7.51 -20.37 -11.60
C ASN A 190 -7.76 -19.92 -13.05
N GLU A 191 -8.89 -20.36 -13.63
CA GLU A 191 -9.29 -20.03 -15.00
C GLU A 191 -9.48 -18.53 -15.26
N TYR A 192 -9.83 -17.74 -14.24
CA TYR A 192 -10.09 -16.29 -14.37
C TYR A 192 -8.80 -15.43 -14.30
N PHE A 193 -7.70 -15.98 -13.79
CA PHE A 193 -6.50 -15.19 -13.49
C PHE A 193 -5.85 -14.62 -14.74
N SER A 194 -5.75 -15.39 -15.83
CA SER A 194 -4.95 -15.02 -16.99
C SER A 194 -5.47 -13.81 -17.76
N GLU A 195 -6.79 -13.56 -17.77
CA GLU A 195 -7.36 -12.36 -18.38
C GLU A 195 -7.16 -11.12 -17.50
N ILE A 196 -7.13 -11.29 -16.18
CA ILE A 196 -6.94 -10.21 -15.19
C ILE A 196 -5.46 -9.83 -15.04
N TYR A 197 -4.57 -10.82 -15.18
CA TYR A 197 -3.15 -10.67 -14.93
C TYR A 197 -2.44 -9.83 -16.00
N GLU A 198 -1.80 -8.75 -15.58
CA GLU A 198 -0.94 -7.94 -16.43
C GLU A 198 0.54 -8.36 -16.25
N PRO A 199 1.26 -8.72 -17.33
CA PRO A 199 2.63 -9.17 -17.24
C PRO A 199 3.58 -8.02 -16.89
N PHE A 200 4.63 -8.33 -16.12
CA PHE A 200 5.68 -7.37 -15.79
C PHE A 200 6.65 -7.21 -16.97
N GLU A 201 6.98 -5.96 -17.32
CA GLU A 201 7.93 -5.67 -18.42
C GLU A 201 9.33 -6.30 -18.20
N ILE A 202 9.70 -6.59 -16.94
CA ILE A 202 11.00 -7.15 -16.57
C ILE A 202 11.16 -8.63 -16.97
N VAL A 203 10.05 -9.33 -17.28
CA VAL A 203 10.09 -10.76 -17.62
C VAL A 203 10.97 -10.99 -18.85
N ASP A 204 10.80 -10.18 -19.91
CA ASP A 204 11.59 -10.33 -21.14
C ASP A 204 13.08 -10.12 -20.87
N ALA A 205 13.42 -9.07 -20.10
CA ALA A 205 14.79 -8.79 -19.66
C ALA A 205 15.42 -9.96 -18.88
N ILE A 206 14.66 -10.59 -17.99
CA ILE A 206 15.13 -11.75 -17.22
C ILE A 206 15.35 -12.96 -18.14
N CYS A 207 14.41 -13.23 -19.06
CA CYS A 207 14.53 -14.32 -20.02
C CYS A 207 15.77 -14.16 -20.91
N ASP A 208 16.04 -12.95 -21.40
CA ASP A 208 17.22 -12.66 -22.23
C ASP A 208 18.52 -12.93 -21.46
N VAL A 209 18.61 -12.51 -20.20
CA VAL A 209 19.79 -12.75 -19.34
C VAL A 209 19.97 -14.23 -19.02
N LEU A 210 18.90 -14.94 -18.69
CA LEU A 210 18.97 -16.38 -18.35
C LEU A 210 19.35 -17.24 -19.56
N THR A 211 18.97 -16.83 -20.76
CA THR A 211 19.25 -17.55 -22.02
C THR A 211 20.48 -17.06 -22.77
N ALA A 212 21.17 -16.04 -22.24
CA ALA A 212 22.36 -15.43 -22.84
C ALA A 212 23.52 -16.44 -23.02
N GLY A 213 24.53 -16.02 -23.78
CA GLY A 213 25.74 -16.79 -24.08
C GLY A 213 26.61 -17.14 -22.85
N ARG A 214 26.36 -16.53 -21.69
CA ARG A 214 27.08 -16.75 -20.42
C ARG A 214 26.10 -17.14 -19.32
N ASP A 215 26.59 -17.85 -18.31
CA ASP A 215 25.78 -18.29 -17.17
C ASP A 215 25.68 -17.15 -16.14
N HIS A 216 24.45 -16.86 -15.69
CA HIS A 216 24.16 -15.76 -14.77
C HIS A 216 23.39 -16.24 -13.54
N VAL A 217 23.52 -15.51 -12.43
CA VAL A 217 22.63 -15.65 -11.27
C VAL A 217 21.72 -14.42 -11.22
N VAL A 218 20.45 -14.60 -11.54
CA VAL A 218 19.42 -13.56 -11.46
C VAL A 218 18.71 -13.70 -10.12
N VAL A 219 18.68 -12.62 -9.34
CA VAL A 219 17.96 -12.56 -8.07
C VAL A 219 16.82 -11.57 -8.15
N LEU A 220 15.62 -12.06 -7.89
CA LEU A 220 14.42 -11.26 -7.78
C LEU A 220 14.05 -11.08 -6.31
N THR A 221 14.09 -9.85 -5.83
CA THR A 221 13.81 -9.50 -4.44
C THR A 221 12.77 -8.42 -4.27
N GLY A 222 12.33 -8.18 -3.03
CA GLY A 222 11.22 -7.28 -2.69
C GLY A 222 10.38 -7.82 -1.54
N HIS A 223 9.30 -7.12 -1.20
CA HIS A 223 8.43 -7.45 -0.07
C HIS A 223 7.36 -8.50 -0.46
N ALA A 224 6.70 -9.07 0.55
CA ALA A 224 5.57 -9.97 0.32
C ALA A 224 4.45 -9.24 -0.44
N GLY A 225 3.97 -9.83 -1.53
CA GLY A 225 2.90 -9.24 -2.36
C GLY A 225 3.37 -8.40 -3.56
N ASP A 226 4.67 -8.12 -3.70
CA ASP A 226 5.24 -7.37 -4.84
C ASP A 226 5.19 -8.12 -6.19
N GLY A 227 4.78 -9.40 -6.20
CA GLY A 227 4.63 -10.20 -7.44
C GLY A 227 5.85 -11.03 -7.84
N LYS A 228 6.85 -11.22 -6.95
CA LYS A 228 8.07 -11.98 -7.25
C LYS A 228 7.80 -13.39 -7.79
N SER A 229 6.94 -14.16 -7.11
CA SER A 229 6.59 -15.52 -7.51
C SER A 229 5.82 -15.55 -8.84
N THR A 230 5.05 -14.49 -9.14
CA THR A 230 4.33 -14.34 -10.41
C THR A 230 5.30 -14.08 -11.57
N VAL A 231 6.32 -13.26 -11.37
CA VAL A 231 7.39 -13.05 -12.37
C VAL A 231 8.15 -14.36 -12.62
N ALA A 232 8.49 -15.12 -11.58
CA ALA A 232 9.16 -16.42 -11.75
C ALA A 232 8.30 -17.43 -12.53
N LEU A 233 6.99 -17.43 -12.30
CA LEU A 233 6.03 -18.22 -13.07
C LEU A 233 6.02 -17.81 -14.55
N ASP A 234 6.00 -16.52 -14.85
CA ASP A 234 6.01 -16.04 -16.23
C ASP A 234 7.31 -16.43 -16.95
N VAL A 235 8.45 -16.26 -16.29
CA VAL A 235 9.76 -16.67 -16.82
C VAL A 235 9.77 -18.18 -17.12
N LEU A 236 9.25 -19.00 -16.22
CA LEU A 236 9.10 -20.45 -16.45
C LEU A 236 8.23 -20.75 -17.67
N LYS A 237 7.02 -20.15 -17.75
CA LYS A 237 6.11 -20.37 -18.88
C LYS A 237 6.76 -19.98 -20.20
N ARG A 238 7.44 -18.82 -20.21
CA ARG A 238 8.13 -18.28 -21.39
C ARG A 238 9.24 -19.20 -21.87
N ILE A 239 10.12 -19.65 -20.97
CA ILE A 239 11.23 -20.56 -21.27
C ILE A 239 10.72 -21.94 -21.73
N ARG A 240 9.61 -22.42 -21.19
CA ARG A 240 8.97 -23.68 -21.64
C ARG A 240 8.15 -23.55 -22.93
N GLY A 241 7.97 -22.35 -23.46
CA GLY A 241 7.09 -22.10 -24.61
C GLY A 241 5.59 -22.34 -24.30
N LEU A 242 5.20 -22.30 -23.02
CA LEU A 242 3.81 -22.43 -22.61
C LEU A 242 3.03 -21.15 -22.89
N SER A 243 1.76 -21.29 -23.22
CA SER A 243 0.85 -20.16 -23.36
C SER A 243 0.77 -19.36 -22.04
N PRO A 244 0.91 -18.03 -22.07
CA PRO A 244 0.70 -17.19 -20.89
C PRO A 244 -0.73 -17.34 -20.32
N LYS A 245 -1.69 -17.66 -21.19
CA LYS A 245 -3.11 -17.70 -20.88
C LYS A 245 -3.57 -18.98 -20.18
N ASP A 246 -2.82 -20.06 -20.35
CA ASP A 246 -3.23 -21.36 -19.85
C ASP A 246 -2.82 -21.49 -18.37
N PRO A 247 -3.73 -21.95 -17.49
CA PRO A 247 -3.37 -22.26 -16.11
C PRO A 247 -2.34 -23.39 -16.10
N LEU A 248 -1.54 -23.46 -15.03
CA LEU A 248 -0.63 -24.59 -14.87
C LEU A 248 -1.41 -25.87 -14.61
N THR A 249 -0.91 -27.00 -15.09
CA THR A 249 -1.48 -28.33 -14.82
C THR A 249 -1.12 -28.86 -13.43
N SER A 250 -0.06 -28.33 -12.81
CA SER A 250 0.38 -28.69 -11.47
C SER A 250 1.08 -27.51 -10.78
N ALA A 251 1.12 -27.52 -9.45
CA ALA A 251 1.88 -26.55 -8.67
C ALA A 251 3.40 -26.61 -9.00
N LEU A 252 4.07 -25.47 -8.87
CA LEU A 252 5.52 -25.36 -9.09
C LEU A 252 6.30 -26.06 -7.97
N LYS A 253 7.33 -26.83 -8.35
CA LYS A 253 8.30 -27.40 -7.41
C LYS A 253 9.14 -26.29 -6.77
N GLU A 254 9.81 -26.62 -5.66
CA GLU A 254 10.74 -25.71 -4.98
C GLU A 254 11.85 -25.23 -5.93
N VAL A 255 12.42 -26.16 -6.69
CA VAL A 255 13.37 -25.90 -7.77
C VAL A 255 12.85 -26.51 -9.06
N GLU A 256 12.64 -25.67 -10.07
CA GLU A 256 12.33 -26.10 -11.43
C GLU A 256 13.61 -26.10 -12.25
N ILE A 257 13.91 -27.21 -12.91
CA ILE A 257 15.06 -27.36 -13.82
C ILE A 257 14.52 -27.45 -15.23
N ILE A 258 15.02 -26.60 -16.12
CA ILE A 258 14.53 -26.47 -17.50
C ILE A 258 15.72 -26.58 -18.44
N SER A 259 15.61 -27.43 -19.45
CA SER A 259 16.53 -27.45 -20.58
C SER A 259 15.93 -26.61 -21.71
N HIS A 260 16.59 -25.52 -22.10
CA HIS A 260 16.05 -24.66 -23.16
C HIS A 260 16.34 -25.28 -24.55
N PRO A 261 15.30 -25.66 -25.33
CA PRO A 261 15.48 -26.40 -26.57
C PRO A 261 16.17 -25.59 -27.68
N ALA A 262 16.10 -24.25 -27.66
CA ALA A 262 16.69 -23.39 -28.68
C ALA A 262 18.08 -22.81 -28.32
N SER A 263 18.63 -23.10 -27.13
CA SER A 263 19.92 -22.55 -26.64
C SER A 263 21.00 -23.62 -26.43
N GLY A 264 21.01 -24.68 -27.23
CA GLY A 264 22.09 -25.68 -27.22
C GLY A 264 22.26 -26.44 -25.89
N SER A 265 21.17 -26.90 -25.28
CA SER A 265 21.17 -27.70 -24.04
C SER A 265 21.59 -26.96 -22.76
N ARG A 266 21.46 -25.62 -22.71
CA ARG A 266 21.63 -24.86 -21.46
C ARG A 266 20.58 -25.23 -20.41
N VAL A 267 21.04 -25.42 -19.18
CA VAL A 267 20.22 -25.71 -18.01
C VAL A 267 19.88 -24.39 -17.29
N ILE A 268 18.61 -24.19 -16.99
CA ILE A 268 18.11 -23.04 -16.22
C ILE A 268 17.43 -23.58 -14.96
N HIS A 269 17.83 -23.05 -13.82
CA HIS A 269 17.29 -23.38 -12.50
C HIS A 269 16.42 -22.23 -12.01
N ILE A 270 15.20 -22.50 -11.57
CA ILE A 270 14.31 -21.50 -10.96
C ILE A 270 14.02 -21.93 -9.53
N LEU A 271 14.56 -21.17 -8.56
CA LEU A 271 14.29 -21.31 -7.13
C LEU A 271 13.14 -20.35 -6.74
N LYS A 272 11.99 -20.94 -6.39
CA LYS A 272 10.69 -20.25 -6.32
C LYS A 272 10.48 -19.33 -5.11
N ASP A 273 10.89 -19.75 -3.92
CA ASP A 273 10.95 -18.88 -2.74
C ASP A 273 12.04 -19.38 -1.80
N MET A 274 13.19 -18.74 -1.86
CA MET A 274 14.31 -19.03 -0.96
C MET A 274 13.97 -18.69 0.50
N SER A 275 13.02 -17.76 0.74
CA SER A 275 12.73 -17.21 2.07
C SER A 275 12.10 -18.22 3.03
N GLU A 276 11.43 -19.23 2.50
CA GLU A 276 10.77 -20.30 3.26
C GLU A 276 11.77 -21.40 3.67
N LEU A 277 12.97 -21.38 3.12
CA LEU A 277 14.02 -22.36 3.42
C LEU A 277 14.79 -22.00 4.69
N SER A 278 15.27 -23.04 5.38
CA SER A 278 16.18 -22.88 6.52
C SER A 278 17.47 -22.16 6.09
N ALA A 279 18.11 -21.43 7.02
CA ALA A 279 19.31 -20.64 6.70
C ALA A 279 20.43 -21.47 6.04
N ALA A 280 20.65 -22.69 6.54
CA ALA A 280 21.64 -23.61 5.98
C ALA A 280 21.31 -24.04 4.54
N VAL A 281 20.04 -24.35 4.26
CA VAL A 281 19.61 -24.74 2.90
C VAL A 281 19.67 -23.54 1.95
N ARG A 282 19.30 -22.34 2.40
CA ARG A 282 19.43 -21.11 1.59
C ARG A 282 20.86 -20.87 1.14
N LEU A 283 21.81 -20.99 2.06
CA LEU A 283 23.22 -20.79 1.75
C LEU A 283 23.73 -21.85 0.79
N GLN A 284 23.39 -23.13 1.02
CA GLN A 284 23.73 -24.22 0.12
C GLN A 284 23.21 -23.98 -1.30
N LYS A 285 21.94 -23.53 -1.45
CA LYS A 285 21.35 -23.22 -2.76
C LYS A 285 22.04 -22.03 -3.44
N LEU A 286 22.43 -21.02 -2.67
CA LEU A 286 23.18 -19.88 -3.18
C LEU A 286 24.59 -20.31 -3.66
N GLU A 287 25.29 -21.14 -2.89
CA GLU A 287 26.59 -21.72 -3.29
C GLU A 287 26.46 -22.52 -4.60
N GLN A 288 25.47 -23.42 -4.68
CA GLN A 288 25.15 -24.18 -5.90
C GLN A 288 24.92 -23.27 -7.11
N SER A 289 24.23 -22.13 -6.91
CA SER A 289 23.94 -21.20 -8.01
C SER A 289 25.19 -20.61 -8.67
N PHE A 290 26.29 -20.46 -7.92
CA PHE A 290 27.55 -19.95 -8.43
C PHE A 290 28.49 -21.07 -8.94
N GLU A 291 28.40 -22.29 -8.39
CA GLU A 291 29.32 -23.40 -8.71
C GLU A 291 28.83 -24.31 -9.84
N GLU A 292 27.53 -24.63 -9.90
CA GLU A 292 26.98 -25.56 -10.89
C GLU A 292 26.84 -24.89 -12.27
N PRO A 293 27.00 -25.59 -13.41
CA PRO A 293 26.79 -24.99 -14.73
C PRO A 293 25.33 -24.61 -14.95
N GLY A 294 25.08 -23.57 -15.76
CA GLY A 294 23.76 -23.06 -16.07
C GLY A 294 23.37 -21.78 -15.32
N SER A 295 22.27 -21.17 -15.78
CA SER A 295 21.76 -19.92 -15.23
C SER A 295 20.74 -20.19 -14.11
N TRP A 296 20.70 -19.31 -13.12
CA TRP A 296 19.80 -19.43 -11.97
C TRP A 296 18.89 -18.21 -11.85
N LEU A 297 17.61 -18.43 -11.59
CA LEU A 297 16.66 -17.42 -11.11
C LEU A 297 16.31 -17.74 -9.67
N ILE A 298 16.65 -16.84 -8.75
CA ILE A 298 16.40 -16.98 -7.31
C ILE A 298 15.39 -15.92 -6.88
N VAL A 299 14.25 -16.35 -6.35
CA VAL A 299 13.28 -15.47 -5.72
C VAL A 299 13.49 -15.46 -4.21
N SER A 300 13.62 -14.27 -3.61
CA SER A 300 13.77 -14.15 -2.16
C SER A 300 13.31 -12.80 -1.61
N ASN A 301 12.75 -12.79 -0.41
CA ASN A 301 12.52 -11.55 0.34
C ASN A 301 13.86 -10.87 0.68
N THR A 302 13.86 -9.54 0.77
CA THR A 302 15.11 -8.74 0.89
C THR A 302 15.93 -9.09 2.13
N GLY A 303 15.30 -9.28 3.30
CA GLY A 303 15.99 -9.64 4.54
C GLY A 303 16.70 -11.01 4.47
N PRO A 304 15.98 -12.11 4.17
CA PRO A 304 16.58 -13.42 3.97
C PRO A 304 17.73 -13.44 2.96
N LEU A 305 17.59 -12.72 1.83
CA LEU A 305 18.63 -12.60 0.81
C LEU A 305 19.91 -11.95 1.35
N LEU A 306 19.78 -10.79 2.01
CA LEU A 306 20.92 -10.05 2.58
C LEU A 306 21.69 -10.89 3.60
N ASN A 307 20.96 -11.57 4.49
CA ASN A 307 21.57 -12.45 5.50
C ASN A 307 22.36 -13.59 4.85
N THR A 308 21.81 -14.22 3.81
CA THR A 308 22.48 -15.34 3.12
C THR A 308 23.70 -14.86 2.32
N LEU A 309 23.64 -13.71 1.66
CA LEU A 309 24.79 -13.14 0.94
C LEU A 309 25.92 -12.71 1.88
N ARG A 310 25.57 -12.21 3.07
CA ARG A 310 26.53 -11.88 4.11
C ARG A 310 27.27 -13.13 4.60
N GLU A 311 26.53 -14.18 4.95
CA GLU A 311 27.12 -15.45 5.39
C GLU A 311 28.00 -16.07 4.29
N PHE A 312 27.57 -16.00 3.03
CA PHE A 312 28.36 -16.45 1.88
C PHE A 312 29.70 -15.68 1.75
N SER A 313 29.67 -14.37 1.96
CA SER A 313 30.88 -13.52 1.89
C SER A 313 31.85 -13.78 3.05
N GLU A 314 31.32 -13.97 4.27
CA GLU A 314 32.13 -14.27 5.46
C GLU A 314 32.89 -15.59 5.30
N ARG A 315 32.28 -16.62 4.69
CA ARG A 315 32.92 -17.93 4.46
C ARG A 315 34.01 -17.94 3.38
N ARG A 316 34.00 -16.98 2.45
CA ARG A 316 34.92 -16.95 1.30
C ARG A 316 36.09 -15.98 1.49
N GLU A 317 36.18 -15.27 2.61
CA GLU A 317 37.18 -14.21 2.90
C GLU A 317 37.30 -13.13 1.81
N ALA A 318 36.32 -13.03 0.89
CA ALA A 318 36.60 -12.51 -0.44
C ALA A 318 36.33 -11.01 -0.63
N LEU A 319 35.43 -10.39 0.15
CA LEU A 319 34.84 -9.10 -0.26
C LEU A 319 34.47 -8.19 0.92
N PRO A 320 35.38 -7.28 1.36
CA PRO A 320 35.03 -6.16 2.23
C PRO A 320 33.90 -5.31 1.60
N ASP A 321 32.99 -4.77 2.42
CA ASP A 321 31.91 -3.86 2.03
C ASP A 321 30.83 -4.42 1.07
N ILE A 322 30.67 -5.75 1.00
CA ILE A 322 29.65 -6.37 0.13
C ILE A 322 28.23 -5.93 0.49
N GLU A 323 27.95 -5.75 1.78
CA GLU A 323 26.63 -5.34 2.28
C GLU A 323 26.26 -3.95 1.76
N SER A 324 27.14 -2.96 1.94
CA SER A 324 26.97 -1.59 1.45
C SER A 324 26.77 -1.56 -0.08
N ARG A 325 27.50 -2.40 -0.82
CA ARG A 325 27.34 -2.54 -2.26
C ARG A 325 25.99 -3.12 -2.63
N ILE A 326 25.59 -4.26 -2.05
CA ILE A 326 24.30 -4.90 -2.32
C ILE A 326 23.15 -3.93 -1.98
N LEU A 327 23.22 -3.24 -0.83
CA LEU A 327 22.24 -2.23 -0.45
C LEU A 327 22.16 -1.11 -1.49
N ALA A 328 23.29 -0.67 -2.05
CA ALA A 328 23.29 0.29 -3.14
C ALA A 328 22.56 -0.24 -4.39
N TYR A 329 22.73 -1.52 -4.76
CA TYR A 329 21.99 -2.14 -5.87
C TYR A 329 20.50 -2.32 -5.57
N LEU A 330 20.13 -2.73 -4.35
CA LEU A 330 18.74 -2.87 -3.91
C LEU A 330 17.97 -1.53 -3.91
N ASN A 331 18.70 -0.42 -3.79
CA ASN A 331 18.15 0.93 -3.82
C ASN A 331 18.13 1.56 -5.22
N ARG A 332 18.71 0.91 -6.24
CA ARG A 332 18.68 1.44 -7.62
C ARG A 332 17.26 1.34 -8.18
N PRO A 333 16.73 2.43 -8.77
CA PRO A 333 15.52 2.34 -9.57
C PRO A 333 15.84 1.60 -10.87
N TYR A 334 14.94 0.71 -11.27
CA TYR A 334 15.06 0.03 -12.56
C TYR A 334 14.40 0.88 -13.65
N ALA A 335 15.21 1.34 -14.60
CA ALA A 335 14.73 1.93 -15.84
C ALA A 335 14.71 0.87 -16.95
N LYS A 336 13.75 1.00 -17.87
CA LYS A 336 13.63 0.11 -19.03
C LYS A 336 14.95 0.11 -19.81
N HIS A 337 15.47 -1.07 -20.11
CA HIS A 337 16.76 -1.32 -20.77
C HIS A 337 18.04 -1.07 -19.94
N ASP A 338 17.94 -0.74 -18.65
CA ASP A 338 19.10 -0.52 -17.78
C ASP A 338 19.45 -1.77 -16.93
N ILE A 339 19.64 -2.91 -17.60
CA ILE A 339 19.99 -4.17 -16.92
C ILE A 339 21.43 -4.12 -16.42
N GLU A 340 22.36 -3.54 -17.20
CA GLU A 340 23.79 -3.56 -16.89
C GLU A 340 24.13 -2.85 -15.58
N SER A 341 23.41 -1.76 -15.25
CA SER A 341 23.60 -1.08 -13.97
C SER A 341 23.14 -1.90 -12.76
N HIS A 342 22.48 -3.04 -12.99
CA HIS A 342 22.00 -3.95 -11.94
C HIS A 342 22.85 -5.23 -11.81
N VAL A 343 23.93 -5.35 -12.60
CA VAL A 343 24.82 -6.52 -12.60
C VAL A 343 26.04 -6.32 -11.68
N LEU A 344 26.21 -7.22 -10.73
CA LEU A 344 27.39 -7.34 -9.88
C LEU A 344 28.36 -8.38 -10.46
N LYS A 345 29.56 -7.94 -10.82
CA LYS A 345 30.63 -8.76 -11.41
C LYS A 345 31.68 -9.22 -10.39
N MET A 346 31.25 -9.46 -9.14
CA MET A 346 32.14 -9.76 -8.01
C MET A 346 32.09 -11.23 -7.57
N PHE A 347 31.31 -12.05 -8.26
CA PHE A 347 31.10 -13.46 -7.97
C PHE A 347 31.62 -14.33 -9.13
N PRO A 348 31.76 -15.66 -8.95
CA PRO A 348 32.17 -16.56 -10.03
C PRO A 348 31.29 -16.47 -11.29
N LYS A 349 30.01 -16.07 -11.12
CA LYS A 349 29.09 -15.71 -12.19
C LYS A 349 28.57 -14.30 -11.98
N ASP A 350 28.29 -13.60 -13.08
CA ASP A 350 27.65 -12.28 -13.02
C ASP A 350 26.28 -12.40 -12.35
N MET A 351 26.07 -11.59 -11.30
CA MET A 351 24.86 -11.61 -10.49
C MET A 351 23.99 -10.40 -10.79
N LEU A 352 22.80 -10.61 -11.35
CA LEU A 352 21.82 -9.55 -11.60
C LEU A 352 20.86 -9.45 -10.41
N ILE A 353 20.79 -8.30 -9.74
CA ILE A 353 19.86 -8.08 -8.61
C ILE A 353 18.75 -7.13 -9.04
N LEU A 354 17.51 -7.62 -9.03
CA LEU A 354 16.32 -6.85 -9.36
C LEU A 354 15.40 -6.77 -8.15
N ASN A 355 15.20 -5.56 -7.64
CA ASN A 355 14.29 -5.31 -6.54
C ASN A 355 12.91 -4.90 -7.07
N MET A 356 11.94 -5.80 -7.01
CA MET A 356 10.53 -5.55 -7.31
C MET A 356 9.96 -4.40 -6.48
N ALA A 357 10.53 -4.10 -5.31
CA ALA A 357 10.10 -2.98 -4.51
C ALA A 357 10.42 -1.60 -5.14
N ARG A 358 11.34 -1.59 -6.12
CA ARG A 358 11.75 -0.40 -6.87
C ARG A 358 11.11 -0.31 -8.25
N LEU A 359 10.26 -1.28 -8.62
CA LEU A 359 9.46 -1.21 -9.84
C LEU A 359 8.19 -0.42 -9.58
N ASP A 360 7.86 0.44 -10.54
CA ASP A 360 6.60 1.16 -10.59
C ASP A 360 5.47 0.18 -10.98
N ASN A 361 4.62 -0.13 -10.00
CA ASN A 361 3.45 -0.99 -10.18
C ASN A 361 2.13 -0.20 -10.28
N VAL A 362 2.19 1.14 -10.30
CA VAL A 362 1.00 2.00 -10.34
C VAL A 362 0.21 1.77 -11.62
N SER A 363 0.90 1.86 -12.76
CA SER A 363 0.28 1.65 -14.08
C SER A 363 -0.23 0.22 -14.25
N LEU A 364 0.54 -0.76 -13.76
CA LEU A 364 0.17 -2.17 -13.76
C LEU A 364 -1.12 -2.42 -12.97
N GLY A 365 -1.15 -1.92 -11.73
CA GLY A 365 -2.30 -2.08 -10.82
C GLY A 365 -3.55 -1.37 -11.32
N ALA A 366 -3.43 -0.19 -11.93
CA ALA A 366 -4.57 0.50 -12.53
C ALA A 366 -5.14 -0.29 -13.72
N ARG A 367 -4.28 -0.84 -14.60
CA ARG A 367 -4.70 -1.58 -15.79
C ARG A 367 -5.47 -2.88 -15.47
N VAL A 368 -5.26 -3.45 -14.28
CA VAL A 368 -6.07 -4.55 -13.76
C VAL A 368 -7.56 -4.19 -13.74
N LEU A 369 -7.94 -2.94 -13.44
CA LEU A 369 -9.33 -2.51 -13.45
C LEU A 369 -9.97 -2.71 -14.84
N THR A 370 -9.29 -2.25 -15.89
CA THR A 370 -9.78 -2.39 -17.27
C THR A 370 -9.90 -3.86 -17.68
N ARG A 371 -8.97 -4.70 -17.23
CA ARG A 371 -9.07 -6.16 -17.43
C ARG A 371 -10.25 -6.78 -16.68
N MET A 372 -10.48 -6.40 -15.42
CA MET A 372 -11.63 -6.83 -14.64
C MET A 372 -12.97 -6.41 -15.29
N ILE A 373 -13.04 -5.21 -15.87
CA ILE A 373 -14.22 -4.70 -16.58
C ILE A 373 -14.46 -5.49 -17.88
N ASN A 374 -13.39 -5.81 -18.62
CA ASN A 374 -13.48 -6.41 -19.95
C ASN A 374 -13.40 -7.94 -19.97
N HIS A 375 -13.29 -8.60 -18.81
CA HIS A 375 -13.19 -10.05 -18.70
C HIS A 375 -14.31 -10.78 -19.48
N SER A 376 -13.95 -11.81 -20.24
CA SER A 376 -14.86 -12.62 -21.07
C SER A 376 -16.01 -13.26 -20.27
N ALA A 377 -15.74 -13.76 -19.06
CA ALA A 377 -16.71 -14.39 -18.17
C ALA A 377 -17.91 -13.52 -17.78
N TRP A 378 -17.87 -12.20 -17.99
CA TRP A 378 -19.07 -11.37 -17.89
C TRP A 378 -20.18 -11.78 -18.86
N ALA A 379 -19.86 -12.43 -19.99
CA ALA A 379 -20.85 -12.97 -20.93
C ALA A 379 -21.78 -14.02 -20.28
N LYS A 380 -21.34 -14.70 -19.21
CA LYS A 380 -22.18 -15.62 -18.44
C LYS A 380 -23.38 -14.89 -17.78
N CYS A 381 -23.27 -13.57 -17.56
CA CYS A 381 -24.36 -12.78 -17.01
C CYS A 381 -25.47 -12.49 -18.04
N ASP A 382 -25.23 -12.61 -19.34
CA ASP A 382 -26.21 -12.24 -20.37
C ASP A 382 -27.45 -13.13 -20.37
N ALA A 383 -27.31 -14.38 -19.91
CA ALA A 383 -28.42 -15.31 -19.71
C ALA A 383 -29.12 -15.18 -18.34
N CYS A 384 -28.71 -14.23 -17.49
CA CYS A 384 -29.27 -14.06 -16.15
C CYS A 384 -30.54 -13.22 -16.17
N VAL A 385 -31.60 -13.69 -15.50
CA VAL A 385 -32.88 -12.98 -15.39
C VAL A 385 -32.78 -11.59 -14.74
N ALA A 386 -31.75 -11.37 -13.93
CA ALA A 386 -31.52 -10.09 -13.26
C ALA A 386 -30.62 -9.14 -14.07
N GLN A 387 -30.09 -9.54 -15.24
CA GLN A 387 -29.00 -8.84 -15.93
C GLN A 387 -29.27 -7.35 -16.20
N SER A 388 -30.50 -6.97 -16.54
CA SER A 388 -30.87 -5.59 -16.87
C SER A 388 -30.75 -4.63 -15.69
N ALA A 389 -30.99 -5.13 -14.48
CA ALA A 389 -31.01 -4.37 -13.23
C ALA A 389 -29.99 -4.87 -12.19
N CYS A 390 -29.13 -5.83 -12.55
CA CYS A 390 -28.20 -6.43 -11.60
C CYS A 390 -27.18 -5.39 -11.12
N PRO A 391 -27.08 -5.12 -9.80
CA PRO A 391 -26.15 -4.14 -9.25
C PRO A 391 -24.70 -4.29 -9.72
N LEU A 392 -24.21 -5.53 -9.79
CA LEU A 392 -22.85 -5.87 -10.24
C LEU A 392 -22.65 -5.50 -11.72
N VAL A 393 -23.65 -5.78 -12.57
CA VAL A 393 -23.61 -5.45 -14.00
C VAL A 393 -23.76 -3.95 -14.22
N LEU A 394 -24.63 -3.27 -13.46
CA LEU A 394 -24.80 -1.82 -13.52
C LEU A 394 -23.51 -1.09 -13.11
N ASN A 395 -22.85 -1.53 -12.03
CA ASN A 395 -21.56 -0.98 -11.59
C ASN A 395 -20.50 -1.12 -12.70
N ARG A 396 -20.40 -2.31 -13.31
CA ARG A 396 -19.53 -2.56 -14.46
C ARG A 396 -19.88 -1.68 -15.67
N ARG A 397 -21.15 -1.55 -16.03
CA ARG A 397 -21.60 -0.72 -17.17
C ARG A 397 -21.24 0.75 -16.95
N ALA A 398 -21.43 1.26 -15.73
CA ALA A 398 -21.03 2.60 -15.35
C ALA A 398 -19.52 2.81 -15.50
N LEU A 399 -18.69 1.84 -15.08
CA LEU A 399 -17.24 1.89 -15.28
C LEU A 399 -16.85 1.84 -16.77
N LYS A 400 -17.47 0.94 -17.54
CA LYS A 400 -17.20 0.79 -18.98
C LYS A 400 -17.57 2.07 -19.76
N ALA A 401 -18.62 2.77 -19.34
CA ALA A 401 -19.04 4.04 -19.95
C ALA A 401 -18.04 5.19 -19.74
N THR A 402 -17.02 5.02 -18.89
CA THR A 402 -15.95 6.04 -18.73
C THR A 402 -14.88 5.99 -19.81
N GLU A 403 -14.91 5.00 -20.70
CA GLU A 403 -13.95 4.83 -21.82
C GLU A 403 -12.47 4.90 -21.38
N GLY A 404 -12.16 4.34 -20.21
CA GLY A 404 -10.81 4.33 -19.62
C GLY A 404 -10.54 5.46 -18.62
N GLY A 405 -11.44 6.43 -18.50
CA GLY A 405 -11.33 7.50 -17.51
C GLY A 405 -11.23 6.97 -16.08
N ALA A 406 -12.00 5.94 -15.70
CA ALA A 406 -11.90 5.35 -14.36
C ALA A 406 -10.52 4.73 -14.06
N GLU A 407 -9.87 4.09 -15.04
CA GLU A 407 -8.50 3.57 -14.90
C GLU A 407 -7.53 4.71 -14.62
N GLU A 408 -7.61 5.80 -15.38
CA GLU A 408 -6.75 6.98 -15.19
C GLU A 408 -6.94 7.59 -13.79
N ARG A 409 -8.19 7.71 -13.32
CA ARG A 409 -8.52 8.25 -11.99
C ARG A 409 -8.01 7.36 -10.85
N VAL A 410 -8.06 6.03 -11.01
CA VAL A 410 -7.45 5.08 -10.07
C VAL A 410 -5.93 5.20 -10.08
N ARG A 411 -5.34 5.30 -11.29
CA ARG A 411 -3.89 5.44 -11.48
C ARG A 411 -3.35 6.68 -10.77
N TRP A 412 -4.03 7.82 -10.85
CA TRP A 412 -3.63 9.04 -10.14
C TRP A 412 -3.67 8.89 -8.61
N ILE A 413 -4.67 8.19 -8.07
CA ILE A 413 -4.72 7.90 -6.63
C ILE A 413 -3.50 7.07 -6.21
N TYR A 414 -3.20 5.99 -6.93
CA TYR A 414 -2.03 5.16 -6.66
C TYR A 414 -0.71 5.90 -6.86
N GLN A 415 -0.62 6.76 -7.89
CA GLN A 415 0.55 7.60 -8.13
C GLN A 415 0.76 8.58 -6.98
N ARG A 416 -0.31 9.20 -6.47
CA ARG A 416 -0.24 10.08 -5.30
C ARG A 416 0.26 9.32 -4.08
N LEU A 417 -0.33 8.17 -3.77
CA LEU A 417 0.11 7.35 -2.64
C LEU A 417 1.59 6.97 -2.75
N ASN A 418 2.02 6.50 -3.93
CA ASN A 418 3.41 6.11 -4.18
C ASN A 418 4.38 7.29 -4.02
N ALA A 419 4.04 8.46 -4.56
CA ALA A 419 4.88 9.65 -4.48
C ALA A 419 5.00 10.24 -3.07
N TYR A 420 4.01 9.98 -2.21
CA TYR A 420 4.02 10.32 -0.78
C TYR A 420 4.50 9.16 0.10
N GLU A 421 5.30 8.24 -0.46
CA GLU A 421 5.96 7.12 0.23
C GLU A 421 4.99 6.08 0.85
N GLN A 422 3.74 6.06 0.41
CA GLN A 422 2.70 5.12 0.83
C GLN A 422 2.48 4.04 -0.23
N ARG A 423 3.53 3.27 -0.52
CA ARG A 423 3.51 2.28 -1.60
C ARG A 423 2.56 1.12 -1.30
N LEU A 424 1.76 0.76 -2.31
CA LEU A 424 0.92 -0.43 -2.30
C LEU A 424 1.57 -1.53 -3.14
N THR A 425 1.46 -2.76 -2.66
CA THR A 425 1.80 -3.96 -3.44
C THR A 425 0.71 -4.23 -4.48
N LEU A 426 1.04 -4.97 -5.55
CA LEU A 426 0.05 -5.31 -6.57
C LEU A 426 -1.11 -6.12 -5.97
N ARG A 427 -0.83 -7.02 -5.02
CA ARG A 427 -1.87 -7.78 -4.31
C ARG A 427 -2.86 -6.87 -3.58
N GLN A 428 -2.37 -5.83 -2.90
CA GLN A 428 -3.22 -4.88 -2.18
C GLN A 428 -4.09 -4.07 -3.15
N MET A 429 -3.54 -3.65 -4.29
CA MET A 429 -4.31 -2.98 -5.35
C MET A 429 -5.39 -3.90 -5.93
N VAL A 430 -5.05 -5.14 -6.29
CA VAL A 430 -5.99 -6.13 -6.83
C VAL A 430 -7.13 -6.43 -5.84
N ALA A 431 -6.81 -6.63 -4.56
CA ALA A 431 -7.81 -6.88 -3.52
C ALA A 431 -8.78 -5.69 -3.37
N GLN A 432 -8.26 -4.46 -3.40
CA GLN A 432 -9.08 -3.25 -3.34
C GLN A 432 -9.97 -3.10 -4.57
N LEU A 433 -9.43 -3.31 -5.78
CA LEU A 433 -10.20 -3.21 -7.01
C LEU A 433 -11.29 -4.28 -7.07
N ALA A 434 -10.97 -5.52 -6.69
CA ALA A 434 -11.94 -6.61 -6.63
C ALA A 434 -13.08 -6.30 -5.64
N PHE A 435 -12.75 -5.76 -4.46
CA PHE A 435 -13.76 -5.29 -3.50
C PHE A 435 -14.59 -4.14 -4.06
N ALA A 436 -13.98 -3.16 -4.74
CA ALA A 436 -14.71 -2.05 -5.34
C ALA A 436 -15.63 -2.48 -6.50
N MET A 437 -15.27 -3.55 -7.22
CA MET A 437 -16.09 -4.10 -8.30
C MET A 437 -17.37 -4.77 -7.79
N THR A 438 -17.31 -5.49 -6.67
CA THR A 438 -18.42 -6.32 -6.18
C THR A 438 -19.05 -5.84 -4.88
N GLY A 439 -18.35 -5.02 -4.09
CA GLY A 439 -18.72 -4.70 -2.71
C GLY A 439 -18.76 -5.91 -1.77
N GLY A 440 -18.20 -7.06 -2.18
CA GLY A 440 -18.37 -8.35 -1.50
C GLY A 440 -19.68 -9.08 -1.86
N MET A 441 -20.54 -8.50 -2.70
CA MET A 441 -21.83 -9.06 -3.09
C MET A 441 -21.67 -10.28 -4.00
N THR A 442 -22.48 -11.29 -3.76
CA THR A 442 -22.59 -12.52 -4.56
C THR A 442 -23.65 -12.40 -5.65
N CYS A 443 -23.61 -13.27 -6.67
CA CYS A 443 -24.66 -13.34 -7.69
C CYS A 443 -26.05 -13.63 -7.10
N LYS A 444 -26.11 -14.38 -5.99
CA LYS A 444 -27.37 -14.72 -5.31
C LYS A 444 -28.00 -13.49 -4.66
N GLU A 445 -27.21 -12.74 -3.89
CA GLU A 445 -27.67 -11.50 -3.24
C GLU A 445 -28.10 -10.47 -4.28
N ALA A 446 -27.31 -10.27 -5.33
CA ALA A 446 -27.64 -9.34 -6.42
C ALA A 446 -28.97 -9.69 -7.08
N LYS A 447 -29.25 -10.98 -7.30
CA LYS A 447 -30.51 -11.44 -7.88
C LYS A 447 -31.68 -11.25 -6.92
N ASN A 448 -31.51 -11.54 -5.64
CA ASN A 448 -32.56 -11.36 -4.63
C ASN A 448 -32.99 -9.89 -4.52
N LEU A 449 -32.02 -8.96 -4.44
CA LEU A 449 -32.29 -7.52 -4.40
C LEU A 449 -33.11 -7.06 -5.62
N VAL A 450 -32.81 -7.57 -6.80
CA VAL A 450 -33.58 -7.25 -8.01
C VAL A 450 -34.99 -7.85 -7.91
N LEU A 451 -35.15 -9.11 -7.50
CA LEU A 451 -36.46 -9.76 -7.44
C LEU A 451 -37.39 -9.15 -6.39
N GLU A 452 -36.84 -8.68 -5.27
CA GLU A 452 -37.58 -8.08 -4.16
C GLU A 452 -37.91 -6.60 -4.38
N SER A 453 -37.24 -5.93 -5.33
CA SER A 453 -37.46 -4.51 -5.59
C SER A 453 -38.83 -4.27 -6.26
N PRO A 454 -39.64 -3.33 -5.73
CA PRO A 454 -40.93 -2.95 -6.31
C PRO A 454 -40.79 -2.01 -7.52
N SER A 455 -39.58 -1.55 -7.85
CA SER A 455 -39.33 -0.59 -8.93
C SER A 455 -39.24 -1.28 -10.29
N GLU A 456 -39.37 -0.50 -11.37
CA GLU A 456 -39.28 -0.97 -12.75
C GLU A 456 -37.99 -0.54 -13.44
N GLY A 457 -37.63 -1.21 -14.54
CA GLY A 457 -36.47 -0.85 -15.35
C GLY A 457 -35.13 -0.86 -14.59
N ILE A 458 -34.31 0.18 -14.82
CA ILE A 458 -32.99 0.37 -14.19
C ILE A 458 -33.13 0.70 -12.70
N GLU A 459 -34.22 1.37 -12.30
CA GLU A 459 -34.45 1.75 -10.89
C GLU A 459 -34.54 0.54 -9.97
N LYS A 460 -35.03 -0.59 -10.51
CA LYS A 460 -35.05 -1.91 -9.84
C LYS A 460 -33.69 -2.35 -9.29
N GLY A 461 -32.60 -1.91 -9.91
CA GLY A 461 -31.22 -2.20 -9.50
C GLY A 461 -30.56 -1.13 -8.65
N THR A 462 -31.19 0.03 -8.48
CA THR A 462 -30.53 1.22 -7.92
C THR A 462 -30.20 1.05 -6.45
N ASP A 463 -31.07 0.39 -5.68
CA ASP A 463 -30.83 0.13 -4.24
C ASP A 463 -29.63 -0.79 -4.03
N GLY A 464 -29.52 -1.84 -4.86
CA GLY A 464 -28.35 -2.71 -4.80
C GLY A 464 -27.09 -2.02 -5.32
N LEU A 465 -27.20 -1.21 -6.38
CA LEU A 465 -26.08 -0.45 -6.93
C LEU A 465 -25.51 0.54 -5.91
N GLU A 466 -26.37 1.22 -5.17
CA GLU A 466 -26.01 2.10 -4.06
C GLU A 466 -25.10 1.39 -3.03
N GLY A 467 -25.33 0.09 -2.78
CA GLY A 467 -24.53 -0.73 -1.87
C GLY A 467 -23.18 -1.24 -2.42
N VAL A 468 -22.97 -1.23 -3.74
CA VAL A 468 -21.77 -1.80 -4.39
C VAL A 468 -21.05 -0.84 -5.35
N LEU A 469 -21.44 0.42 -5.41
CA LEU A 469 -20.89 1.38 -6.36
C LEU A 469 -19.37 1.49 -6.21
N PHE A 470 -18.64 1.35 -7.32
CA PHE A 470 -17.18 1.30 -7.32
C PHE A 470 -16.55 2.54 -6.66
N SER A 471 -17.10 3.73 -6.91
CA SER A 471 -16.57 4.96 -6.30
C SER A 471 -16.74 5.03 -4.79
N GLU A 472 -17.65 4.27 -4.19
CA GLU A 472 -17.73 4.14 -2.72
C GLU A 472 -16.77 3.03 -2.27
N GLY A 473 -16.90 1.83 -2.82
CA GLY A 473 -16.13 0.65 -2.43
C GLY A 473 -14.62 0.85 -2.56
N PHE A 474 -14.16 1.56 -3.60
CA PHE A 474 -12.74 1.86 -3.80
C PHE A 474 -12.14 2.65 -2.64
N PHE A 475 -12.88 3.61 -2.08
CA PHE A 475 -12.47 4.39 -0.91
C PHE A 475 -12.90 3.72 0.42
N GLY A 476 -13.51 2.53 0.36
CA GLY A 476 -14.03 1.78 1.49
C GLY A 476 -15.31 2.35 2.09
N TYR A 477 -16.10 3.11 1.35
CA TYR A 477 -17.38 3.60 1.83
C TYR A 477 -18.53 2.75 1.28
N ARG A 478 -19.68 2.88 1.92
CA ARG A 478 -20.99 2.42 1.44
C ARG A 478 -22.02 3.41 1.96
N ASN A 479 -22.87 3.94 1.09
CA ASN A 479 -23.90 4.91 1.46
C ASN A 479 -23.33 6.15 2.16
N GLY A 480 -22.13 6.60 1.76
CA GLY A 480 -21.44 7.73 2.38
C GLY A 480 -20.76 7.43 3.71
N LYS A 481 -20.88 6.20 4.25
CA LYS A 481 -20.31 5.81 5.54
C LYS A 481 -19.15 4.81 5.39
N PRO A 482 -18.14 4.85 6.28
CA PRO A 482 -17.06 3.86 6.27
C PRO A 482 -17.58 2.44 6.52
N VAL A 483 -17.18 1.49 5.68
CA VAL A 483 -17.41 0.04 5.88
C VAL A 483 -16.33 -0.51 6.83
N GLN A 484 -16.70 -1.11 7.96
CA GLN A 484 -15.71 -1.54 8.95
C GLN A 484 -14.82 -2.67 8.41
N GLU A 485 -15.42 -3.61 7.70
CA GLU A 485 -14.76 -4.79 7.15
C GLU A 485 -13.75 -4.41 6.05
N ALA A 486 -14.04 -3.37 5.27
CA ALA A 486 -13.10 -2.80 4.31
C ALA A 486 -11.84 -2.21 4.98
N GLY A 487 -11.89 -1.97 6.29
CA GLY A 487 -10.74 -1.61 7.11
C GLY A 487 -9.64 -2.68 7.12
N GLY A 488 -9.93 -3.95 6.80
CA GLY A 488 -8.91 -4.99 6.65
C GLY A 488 -8.02 -4.82 5.41
N LEU A 489 -8.41 -3.98 4.45
CA LEU A 489 -7.62 -3.70 3.25
C LEU A 489 -6.68 -2.52 3.48
N THR A 490 -5.37 -2.75 3.44
CA THR A 490 -4.34 -1.70 3.61
C THR A 490 -4.57 -0.49 2.70
N ALA A 491 -4.96 -0.73 1.44
CA ALA A 491 -5.22 0.36 0.49
C ALA A 491 -6.37 1.26 0.94
N VAL A 492 -7.47 0.69 1.43
CA VAL A 492 -8.60 1.45 1.98
C VAL A 492 -8.19 2.24 3.23
N GLN A 493 -7.40 1.64 4.12
CA GLN A 493 -6.88 2.34 5.30
C GLN A 493 -6.07 3.58 4.90
N LEU A 494 -5.18 3.45 3.92
CA LEU A 494 -4.38 4.57 3.42
C LEU A 494 -5.26 5.65 2.79
N LEU A 495 -6.22 5.28 1.93
CA LEU A 495 -7.12 6.26 1.30
C LEU A 495 -7.95 7.04 2.31
N ARG A 496 -8.41 6.39 3.39
CA ARG A 496 -9.18 7.07 4.45
C ARG A 496 -8.33 8.09 5.21
N ARG A 497 -7.04 7.79 5.46
CA ARG A 497 -6.12 8.73 6.13
C ARG A 497 -5.85 9.99 5.31
N GLN A 498 -5.90 9.89 3.98
CA GLN A 498 -5.63 10.99 3.06
C GLN A 498 -6.85 11.89 2.77
N ILE A 499 -8.06 11.50 3.21
CA ILE A 499 -9.31 12.26 3.07
C ILE A 499 -9.52 12.81 1.64
N PHE A 500 -9.35 11.95 0.63
CA PHE A 500 -9.63 12.29 -0.77
C PHE A 500 -11.07 12.80 -0.93
N GLY A 501 -11.25 13.86 -1.72
CA GLY A 501 -12.55 14.51 -1.85
C GLY A 501 -13.00 15.25 -0.58
N GLY A 502 -12.05 15.66 0.27
CA GLY A 502 -12.19 16.66 1.35
C GLY A 502 -12.81 17.99 0.88
N PRO A 503 -12.75 19.09 1.66
CA PRO A 503 -13.38 20.35 1.23
C PRO A 503 -12.89 20.74 -0.17
N VAL A 504 -13.80 20.70 -1.13
CA VAL A 504 -13.56 21.16 -2.50
C VAL A 504 -13.87 22.65 -2.59
N ALA A 505 -13.43 23.31 -3.66
CA ALA A 505 -13.74 24.72 -3.88
C ALA A 505 -15.25 24.98 -3.76
N VAL A 506 -15.60 26.13 -3.18
CA VAL A 506 -17.00 26.50 -2.84
C VAL A 506 -17.93 26.39 -4.04
N ASP A 507 -17.44 26.67 -5.24
CA ASP A 507 -18.22 26.59 -6.47
C ASP A 507 -18.67 25.16 -6.76
N PHE A 508 -17.79 24.16 -6.60
CA PHE A 508 -18.18 22.75 -6.74
C PHE A 508 -19.16 22.32 -5.66
N GLU A 509 -19.01 22.83 -4.43
CA GLU A 509 -19.95 22.50 -3.35
C GLU A 509 -21.37 23.00 -3.64
N ARG A 510 -21.48 24.19 -4.24
CA ARG A 510 -22.77 24.76 -4.67
C ARG A 510 -23.43 23.92 -5.76
N GLU A 511 -22.64 23.41 -6.71
CA GLU A 511 -23.14 22.57 -7.80
C GLU A 511 -23.69 21.21 -7.30
N LEU A 512 -23.07 20.61 -6.28
CA LEU A 512 -23.52 19.34 -5.69
C LEU A 512 -24.94 19.39 -5.10
N SER A 513 -25.40 20.59 -4.72
CA SER A 513 -26.75 20.82 -4.19
C SER A 513 -27.70 21.47 -5.20
N SER A 514 -27.21 21.92 -6.35
CA SER A 514 -27.99 22.62 -7.37
C SER A 514 -28.92 21.67 -8.13
N SER A 515 -30.16 22.12 -8.40
CA SER A 515 -31.12 21.40 -9.26
C SER A 515 -30.62 21.22 -10.69
N ASN A 516 -29.76 22.13 -11.15
CA ASN A 516 -29.21 22.11 -12.51
C ASN A 516 -28.11 21.04 -12.69
N GLY A 517 -27.72 20.35 -11.62
CA GLY A 517 -26.65 19.36 -11.63
C GLY A 517 -25.26 19.96 -11.78
N ASN A 518 -24.28 19.11 -12.12
CA ASN A 518 -22.89 19.51 -12.31
C ASN A 518 -22.69 19.99 -13.75
N GLY A 519 -22.48 21.29 -13.94
CA GLY A 519 -22.44 21.90 -15.27
C GLY A 519 -21.19 21.52 -16.09
N TRP A 520 -20.16 20.97 -15.44
CA TRP A 520 -18.87 20.65 -16.05
C TRP A 520 -18.72 19.17 -16.45
N ALA A 521 -19.55 18.26 -15.95
CA ALA A 521 -19.42 16.82 -16.21
C ALA A 521 -20.75 16.07 -16.37
N ILE A 522 -20.71 15.02 -17.19
CA ILE A 522 -21.83 14.12 -17.46
C ILE A 522 -21.58 12.77 -16.78
N LEU A 523 -22.64 12.18 -16.24
CA LEU A 523 -22.68 10.81 -15.75
C LEU A 523 -23.46 9.92 -16.72
N SER A 524 -23.05 8.65 -16.83
CA SER A 524 -23.75 7.67 -17.64
C SER A 524 -25.21 7.47 -17.19
N GLU A 525 -26.07 7.01 -18.09
CA GLU A 525 -27.48 6.75 -17.80
C GLU A 525 -27.70 5.78 -16.62
N TRP A 526 -26.79 4.82 -16.44
CA TRP A 526 -26.81 3.84 -15.35
C TRP A 526 -26.69 4.46 -13.96
N LEU A 527 -26.10 5.66 -13.86
CA LEU A 527 -25.88 6.37 -12.60
C LEU A 527 -26.87 7.49 -12.36
N LYS A 528 -27.66 7.92 -13.35
CA LYS A 528 -28.58 9.06 -13.22
C LYS A 528 -29.57 8.89 -12.06
N PRO A 529 -30.29 7.75 -11.91
CA PRO A 529 -31.24 7.58 -10.81
C PRO A 529 -30.55 7.65 -9.43
N LEU A 530 -29.37 7.04 -9.31
CA LEU A 530 -28.60 7.06 -8.07
C LEU A 530 -28.04 8.46 -7.75
N SER A 531 -27.55 9.17 -8.77
CA SER A 531 -27.03 10.52 -8.63
C SER A 531 -28.11 11.51 -8.18
N GLU A 532 -29.31 11.45 -8.77
CA GLU A 532 -30.45 12.28 -8.38
C GLU A 532 -30.90 11.99 -6.95
N ARG A 533 -30.98 10.70 -6.58
CA ARG A 533 -31.28 10.27 -5.21
C ARG A 533 -30.26 10.83 -4.21
N TRP A 534 -28.96 10.73 -4.49
CA TRP A 534 -27.91 11.26 -3.60
C TRP A 534 -27.91 12.79 -3.55
N ARG A 535 -28.27 13.45 -4.65
CA ARG A 535 -28.42 14.91 -4.71
C ARG A 535 -29.51 15.40 -3.79
N LEU A 536 -30.70 14.79 -3.86
CA LEU A 536 -31.82 15.12 -2.97
C LEU A 536 -31.44 14.94 -1.50
N ARG A 537 -30.85 13.79 -1.14
CA ARG A 537 -30.38 13.54 0.24
C ARG A 537 -29.25 14.46 0.68
N GLY A 538 -28.49 15.01 -0.27
CA GLY A 538 -27.38 15.93 -0.03
C GLY A 538 -27.81 17.39 0.26
N GLN A 539 -29.06 17.74 -0.07
CA GLN A 539 -29.64 19.07 0.21
C GLN A 539 -30.10 19.22 1.66
N GLU A 540 -30.34 18.11 2.36
CA GLU A 540 -30.77 18.11 3.76
C GLU A 540 -29.62 18.47 4.72
N SER A 541 -29.95 18.96 5.92
CA SER A 541 -28.96 19.32 6.95
C SER A 541 -27.96 18.19 7.32
N PRO A 542 -28.36 16.91 7.43
CA PRO A 542 -27.43 15.79 7.61
C PRO A 542 -26.79 15.27 6.30
N GLY A 543 -27.03 15.92 5.17
CA GLY A 543 -26.68 15.46 3.82
C GLY A 543 -25.18 15.45 3.46
N VAL A 544 -24.30 15.83 4.39
CA VAL A 544 -22.85 15.94 4.17
C VAL A 544 -22.27 14.63 3.61
N GLN A 545 -22.63 13.47 4.19
CA GLN A 545 -22.13 12.17 3.74
C GLN A 545 -22.47 11.88 2.25
N TRP A 546 -23.63 12.34 1.78
CA TRP A 546 -24.07 12.16 0.40
C TRP A 546 -23.35 13.10 -0.55
N ARG A 547 -22.98 14.30 -0.10
CA ARG A 547 -22.10 15.19 -0.88
C ARG A 547 -20.71 14.57 -1.06
N PHE A 548 -20.14 13.95 -0.03
CA PHE A 548 -18.91 13.16 -0.16
C PHE A 548 -19.05 11.98 -1.14
N ALA A 549 -20.16 11.25 -1.07
CA ALA A 549 -20.42 10.14 -1.99
C ALA A 549 -20.55 10.62 -3.45
N GLN A 550 -21.26 11.74 -3.68
CA GLN A 550 -21.35 12.38 -4.99
C GLN A 550 -19.97 12.85 -5.50
N ARG A 551 -19.12 13.41 -4.63
CA ARG A 551 -17.77 13.82 -5.02
C ARG A 551 -16.95 12.63 -5.54
N ARG A 552 -16.99 11.51 -4.83
CA ARG A 552 -16.32 10.28 -5.26
C ARG A 552 -16.91 9.74 -6.57
N MET A 553 -18.24 9.77 -6.71
CA MET A 553 -18.92 9.39 -7.95
C MET A 553 -18.45 10.25 -9.14
N LEU A 554 -18.45 11.58 -9.00
CA LEU A 554 -17.99 12.48 -10.06
C LEU A 554 -16.50 12.33 -10.36
N TYR A 555 -15.67 12.06 -9.35
CA TYR A 555 -14.25 11.83 -9.55
C TYR A 555 -13.99 10.61 -10.43
N VAL A 556 -14.66 9.49 -10.14
CA VAL A 556 -14.45 8.23 -10.86
C VAL A 556 -15.17 8.20 -12.20
N PHE A 557 -16.43 8.65 -12.23
CA PHE A 557 -17.34 8.43 -13.37
C PHE A 557 -17.62 9.68 -14.20
N GLY A 558 -17.35 10.88 -13.68
CA GLY A 558 -17.66 12.13 -14.35
C GLY A 558 -16.81 12.34 -15.60
N GLN A 559 -17.49 12.44 -16.75
CA GLN A 559 -16.85 12.76 -18.02
C GLN A 559 -16.98 14.27 -18.29
N PRO A 560 -15.88 15.01 -18.47
CA PRO A 560 -15.94 16.44 -18.71
C PRO A 560 -16.63 16.74 -20.04
N ILE A 561 -17.48 17.76 -20.06
CA ILE A 561 -17.95 18.32 -21.33
C ILE A 561 -16.87 19.21 -21.95
N ALA A 562 -16.93 19.46 -23.26
CA ALA A 562 -15.91 20.23 -23.97
C ALA A 562 -15.63 21.61 -23.35
N SER A 563 -16.67 22.31 -22.88
CA SER A 563 -16.53 23.61 -22.17
C SER A 563 -16.14 23.49 -20.70
N GLY A 564 -16.22 22.29 -20.13
CA GLY A 564 -16.00 22.01 -18.71
C GLY A 564 -14.61 21.47 -18.38
N GLN A 565 -13.72 21.32 -19.38
CA GLN A 565 -12.41 20.69 -19.18
C GLN A 565 -11.60 21.37 -18.07
N ALA A 566 -11.43 22.70 -18.11
CA ALA A 566 -10.67 23.42 -17.09
C ALA A 566 -11.26 23.28 -15.66
N ALA A 567 -12.60 23.24 -15.56
CA ALA A 567 -13.27 22.99 -14.29
C ALA A 567 -13.01 21.56 -13.80
N ALA A 568 -13.06 20.57 -14.69
CA ALA A 568 -12.74 19.18 -14.37
C ALA A 568 -11.30 19.00 -13.87
N GLU A 569 -10.34 19.68 -14.52
CA GLU A 569 -8.94 19.68 -14.09
C GLU A 569 -8.75 20.27 -12.69
N THR A 570 -9.44 21.38 -12.41
CA THR A 570 -9.46 22.01 -11.09
C THR A 570 -10.12 21.09 -10.05
N TYR A 571 -11.22 20.43 -10.43
CA TYR A 571 -11.92 19.47 -9.58
C TYR A 571 -11.03 18.28 -9.21
N TRP A 572 -10.35 17.67 -10.19
CA TRP A 572 -9.45 16.54 -9.93
C TRP A 572 -8.27 16.96 -9.07
N ALA A 573 -7.61 18.09 -9.36
CA ALA A 573 -6.51 18.61 -8.55
C ALA A 573 -6.92 18.82 -7.08
N THR A 574 -8.12 19.37 -6.86
CA THR A 574 -8.66 19.62 -5.51
C THR A 574 -9.08 18.33 -4.82
N PHE A 575 -9.78 17.43 -5.53
CA PHE A 575 -10.19 16.12 -5.00
C PHE A 575 -8.98 15.28 -4.58
N LEU A 576 -7.93 15.32 -5.41
CA LEU A 576 -6.65 14.68 -5.19
C LEU A 576 -5.78 15.42 -4.19
N GLN A 577 -6.12 16.65 -3.76
CA GLN A 577 -5.29 17.50 -2.89
C GLN A 577 -3.80 17.47 -3.32
N SER A 578 -3.57 17.54 -4.63
CA SER A 578 -2.25 17.36 -5.25
C SER A 578 -2.26 18.10 -6.59
N PRO A 579 -2.05 19.43 -6.57
CA PRO A 579 -2.24 20.26 -7.74
C PRO A 579 -1.27 19.94 -8.88
N ARG A 580 -0.08 19.37 -8.60
CA ARG A 580 0.94 19.08 -9.59
C ARG A 580 1.00 17.61 -10.02
N LEU A 581 0.13 16.75 -9.52
CA LEU A 581 0.15 15.32 -9.82
C LEU A 581 -0.03 15.00 -11.31
N ARG A 582 -0.99 15.65 -11.97
CA ARG A 582 -1.27 15.40 -13.40
C ARG A 582 -0.10 15.83 -14.28
N ASP A 583 0.47 17.00 -14.00
CA ASP A 583 1.66 17.50 -14.68
C ASP A 583 2.85 16.54 -14.47
N PHE A 584 3.09 16.16 -13.21
CA PHE A 584 4.15 15.23 -12.82
C PHE A 584 4.02 13.87 -13.52
N ASP A 585 2.80 13.35 -13.56
CA ASP A 585 2.45 12.09 -14.21
C ASP A 585 2.66 12.14 -15.74
N LEU A 586 2.26 13.25 -16.38
CA LEU A 586 2.51 13.49 -17.79
C LEU A 586 4.00 13.54 -18.09
N TRP A 587 4.78 14.28 -17.30
CA TRP A 587 6.24 14.38 -17.47
C TRP A 587 6.92 13.03 -17.27
N ALA A 588 6.54 12.28 -16.24
CA ALA A 588 7.03 10.93 -15.97
C ALA A 588 6.79 9.99 -17.15
N THR A 589 5.56 10.00 -17.70
CA THR A 589 5.16 9.14 -18.82
C THR A 589 5.88 9.50 -20.11
N ARG A 590 6.07 10.80 -20.35
CA ARG A 590 6.72 11.32 -21.57
C ARG A 590 8.24 11.34 -21.48
N GLN A 591 8.78 11.14 -20.28
CA GLN A 591 10.21 11.25 -19.97
C GLN A 591 10.80 12.61 -20.36
N GLU A 592 9.97 13.65 -20.28
CA GLU A 592 10.33 15.00 -20.68
C GLU A 592 9.50 16.02 -19.88
N LEU A 593 10.11 17.17 -19.57
CA LEU A 593 9.43 18.31 -18.99
C LEU A 593 8.63 19.08 -20.05
N ILE A 594 7.43 18.61 -20.35
CA ILE A 594 6.51 19.24 -21.33
C ILE A 594 5.77 20.40 -20.68
N ILE A 595 6.30 21.61 -20.85
CA ILE A 595 5.68 22.87 -20.42
C ILE A 595 6.04 24.00 -21.38
N SER A 596 5.19 25.03 -21.47
CA SER A 596 5.52 26.22 -22.27
C SER A 596 6.70 26.99 -21.69
N ARG A 597 7.41 27.79 -22.52
CA ARG A 597 8.52 28.63 -22.06
C ARG A 597 8.09 29.61 -20.94
N GLY A 598 6.87 30.14 -21.04
CA GLY A 598 6.29 31.01 -20.01
C GLY A 598 6.04 30.27 -18.69
N GLU A 599 5.48 29.06 -18.74
CA GLU A 599 5.27 28.22 -17.56
C GLU A 599 6.57 27.77 -16.93
N ARG A 600 7.58 27.40 -17.71
CA ARG A 600 8.92 27.07 -17.21
C ARG A 600 9.50 28.19 -16.36
N GLY A 601 9.46 29.43 -16.89
CA GLY A 601 9.91 30.60 -16.15
C GLY A 601 9.06 30.93 -14.92
N ARG A 602 7.75 30.65 -14.95
CA ARG A 602 6.87 30.80 -13.79
C ARG A 602 7.19 29.76 -12.70
N LEU A 603 7.30 28.48 -13.07
CA LEU A 603 7.59 27.38 -12.16
C LEU A 603 9.00 27.50 -11.55
N CYS A 604 10.01 27.87 -12.34
CA CYS A 604 11.35 28.10 -11.82
C CYS A 604 11.36 29.22 -10.76
N ARG A 605 10.72 30.36 -11.05
CA ARG A 605 10.61 31.48 -10.09
C ARG A 605 9.79 31.10 -8.86
N ALA A 606 8.73 30.32 -9.04
CA ALA A 606 7.93 29.73 -7.96
C ALA A 606 8.81 28.90 -7.00
N CYS A 607 9.60 27.96 -7.53
CA CYS A 607 10.55 27.18 -6.74
C CYS A 607 11.51 28.10 -5.97
N LEU A 608 12.12 29.08 -6.64
CA LEU A 608 13.12 29.97 -6.05
C LEU A 608 12.54 30.88 -4.97
N ARG A 609 11.29 31.34 -5.11
CA ARG A 609 10.61 32.14 -4.08
C ARG A 609 10.33 31.32 -2.82
N VAL A 610 9.93 30.06 -2.97
CA VAL A 610 9.73 29.16 -1.82
C VAL A 610 11.07 28.82 -1.16
N LEU A 611 12.12 28.56 -1.94
CA LEU A 611 13.47 28.37 -1.39
C LEU A 611 13.97 29.62 -0.67
N LEU A 612 13.72 30.81 -1.22
CA LEU A 612 14.04 32.08 -0.58
C LEU A 612 13.36 32.20 0.78
N GLU A 613 12.08 31.83 0.87
CA GLU A 613 11.38 31.83 2.15
C GLU A 613 11.99 30.85 3.16
N ILE A 614 12.31 29.63 2.72
CA ILE A 614 12.86 28.59 3.59
C ILE A 614 14.26 28.98 4.08
N PHE A 615 15.14 29.42 3.18
CA PHE A 615 16.54 29.71 3.45
C PHE A 615 16.78 31.06 4.14
N SER A 616 15.89 32.02 3.95
CA SER A 616 15.96 33.32 4.65
C SER A 616 15.15 33.35 5.94
N GLY A 617 14.09 32.55 6.05
CA GLY A 617 13.15 32.60 7.16
C GLY A 617 12.15 33.75 7.11
N PHE A 618 12.18 34.58 6.06
CA PHE A 618 11.17 35.62 5.79
C PHE A 618 10.20 35.15 4.72
N SER A 619 8.94 35.58 4.76
CA SER A 619 7.98 35.19 3.73
C SER A 619 8.35 35.78 2.37
N ALA A 620 8.15 35.00 1.30
CA ALA A 620 8.53 35.41 -0.06
C ALA A 620 7.85 36.72 -0.50
N GLY A 621 6.65 37.02 0.01
CA GLY A 621 5.92 38.26 -0.25
C GLY A 621 6.51 39.51 0.43
N GLN A 622 7.42 39.34 1.40
CA GLN A 622 8.13 40.46 2.05
C GLN A 622 9.33 40.95 1.23
N PHE A 623 9.73 40.21 0.20
CA PHE A 623 10.77 40.62 -0.72
C PHE A 623 10.16 41.41 -1.87
N ARG A 624 10.83 42.48 -2.27
CA ARG A 624 10.38 43.31 -3.39
C ARG A 624 10.52 42.54 -4.71
N GLN A 625 9.69 42.85 -5.70
CA GLN A 625 9.70 42.15 -6.98
C GLN A 625 11.02 42.30 -7.77
N ASP A 626 11.77 43.38 -7.52
CA ASP A 626 13.10 43.63 -8.10
C ASP A 626 14.22 42.82 -7.41
N GLN A 627 13.94 42.16 -6.28
CA GLN A 627 14.89 41.31 -5.57
C GLN A 627 14.83 39.85 -6.07
N GLU A 628 15.19 39.61 -7.34
CA GLU A 628 15.30 38.26 -7.93
C GLU A 628 16.61 37.56 -7.51
N ARG A 629 16.80 37.40 -6.19
CA ARG A 629 18.00 36.80 -5.60
C ARG A 629 17.62 35.78 -4.53
N LEU A 630 18.38 34.68 -4.49
CA LEU A 630 18.29 33.67 -3.45
C LEU A 630 19.33 33.99 -2.37
N TYR A 631 18.89 34.23 -1.14
CA TYR A 631 19.77 34.49 -0.01
C TYR A 631 19.92 33.24 0.86
N LEU A 632 21.15 32.76 1.03
CA LEU A 632 21.47 31.66 1.94
C LEU A 632 21.90 32.26 3.29
N THR A 633 21.12 32.06 4.36
CA THR A 633 21.31 32.81 5.62
C THR A 633 21.64 31.94 6.83
N LEU A 634 22.41 32.41 7.81
CA LEU A 634 22.66 31.71 9.09
C LEU A 634 21.44 31.76 10.04
N ARG A 635 20.30 31.31 9.55
CA ARG A 635 19.09 31.14 10.34
C ARG A 635 19.28 30.05 11.38
N ARG A 636 18.72 30.24 12.58
CA ARG A 636 18.64 29.15 13.57
C ARG A 636 17.53 28.16 13.18
N PRO A 637 17.71 26.85 13.40
CA PRO A 637 16.66 25.86 13.14
C PRO A 637 15.40 26.08 13.99
N ASP A 638 15.56 26.70 15.17
CA ASP A 638 14.48 26.97 16.11
C ASP A 638 13.50 28.01 15.56
N ARG A 639 12.28 27.56 15.25
CA ARG A 639 11.19 28.40 14.75
C ARG A 639 10.47 29.20 15.84
N ALA A 640 10.70 28.92 17.12
CA ALA A 640 10.07 29.65 18.22
C ALA A 640 10.68 31.05 18.42
N VAL A 641 11.90 31.27 17.93
CA VAL A 641 12.59 32.56 18.01
C VAL A 641 12.34 33.36 16.74
N VAL A 642 11.65 34.49 16.86
CA VAL A 642 11.52 35.45 15.76
C VAL A 642 12.88 36.09 15.48
N GLN A 643 13.35 35.99 14.23
CA GLN A 643 14.65 36.49 13.81
C GLN A 643 14.48 37.62 12.79
N PRO A 644 14.32 38.88 13.24
CA PRO A 644 14.07 40.01 12.37
C PRO A 644 15.32 40.41 11.55
N THR A 645 16.47 39.83 11.85
CA THR A 645 17.74 40.05 11.13
C THR A 645 18.46 38.73 10.92
N GLN A 646 18.98 38.52 9.71
CA GLN A 646 19.65 37.31 9.29
C GLN A 646 20.97 37.62 8.60
N PHE A 647 22.02 36.87 8.97
CA PHE A 647 23.31 36.98 8.31
C PHE A 647 23.30 36.23 6.98
N VAL A 648 23.70 36.88 5.88
CA VAL A 648 23.74 36.27 4.55
C VAL A 648 25.13 35.67 4.32
N MET A 649 25.18 34.35 4.14
CA MET A 649 26.39 33.61 3.79
C MET A 649 26.71 33.72 2.30
N ALA A 650 25.67 33.71 1.47
CA ALA A 650 25.80 33.76 0.03
C ALA A 650 24.53 34.33 -0.61
N THR A 651 24.71 35.01 -1.74
CA THR A 651 23.65 35.55 -2.57
C THR A 651 23.78 34.98 -3.98
N LEU A 652 22.72 34.40 -4.52
CA LEU A 652 22.69 33.83 -5.87
C LEU A 652 21.64 34.55 -6.74
N SER A 653 21.90 34.70 -8.03
CA SER A 653 20.93 35.26 -8.97
C SER A 653 19.88 34.21 -9.35
N PHE A 654 18.61 34.58 -9.45
CA PHE A 654 17.59 33.67 -10.01
C PHE A 654 17.91 33.25 -11.45
N GLN A 655 18.65 34.08 -12.20
CA GLN A 655 19.04 33.80 -13.58
C GLN A 655 20.06 32.64 -13.70
N ASP A 656 20.72 32.27 -12.60
CA ASP A 656 21.65 31.13 -12.56
C ASP A 656 20.91 29.79 -12.47
N PHE A 657 19.58 29.81 -12.40
CA PHE A 657 18.75 28.63 -12.24
C PHE A 657 17.83 28.41 -13.45
N ASP A 658 17.65 27.15 -13.80
CA ASP A 658 16.64 26.71 -14.77
C ASP A 658 16.08 25.35 -14.34
N LEU A 659 15.00 24.91 -14.98
CA LEU A 659 14.43 23.58 -14.82
C LEU A 659 15.01 22.63 -15.87
N ALA A 660 15.19 21.38 -15.50
CA ALA A 660 15.46 20.32 -16.46
C ALA A 660 14.69 19.07 -16.06
N TYR A 661 14.91 17.98 -16.78
CA TYR A 661 14.33 16.68 -16.50
C TYR A 661 15.42 15.65 -16.25
N ASP A 662 15.29 14.88 -15.18
CA ASP A 662 16.16 13.75 -14.86
C ASP A 662 15.49 12.48 -15.38
N GLU A 663 15.93 12.02 -16.55
CA GLU A 663 15.36 10.85 -17.24
C GLU A 663 15.50 9.56 -16.42
N PRO A 664 16.67 9.22 -15.83
CA PRO A 664 16.79 8.05 -14.95
C PRO A 664 15.85 8.06 -13.75
N ARG A 665 15.67 9.22 -13.10
CA ARG A 665 14.77 9.36 -11.93
C ARG A 665 13.32 9.66 -12.32
N ARG A 666 13.06 9.93 -13.59
CA ARG A 666 11.76 10.32 -14.16
C ARG A 666 11.08 11.46 -13.40
N LEU A 667 11.82 12.53 -13.12
CA LEU A 667 11.30 13.70 -12.41
C LEU A 667 11.94 15.01 -12.88
N PRO A 668 11.24 16.15 -12.74
CA PRO A 668 11.85 17.46 -12.97
C PRO A 668 12.90 17.79 -11.91
N VAL A 669 13.89 18.59 -12.30
CA VAL A 669 14.96 19.06 -11.41
C VAL A 669 15.15 20.56 -11.56
N LEU A 670 15.33 21.27 -10.45
CA LEU A 670 15.84 22.64 -10.45
C LEU A 670 17.37 22.57 -10.49
N GLN A 671 17.98 23.20 -11.47
CA GLN A 671 19.42 23.15 -11.70
C GLN A 671 20.05 24.51 -11.47
N PHE A 672 21.19 24.53 -10.79
CA PHE A 672 22.05 25.71 -10.66
C PHE A 672 23.24 25.59 -11.61
N ARG A 673 23.54 26.67 -12.35
CA ARG A 673 24.68 26.79 -13.30
C ARG A 673 24.82 25.57 -14.21
N ASN A 674 23.79 25.28 -15.02
CA ASN A 674 23.78 24.15 -15.96
C ASN A 674 23.99 22.77 -15.29
N GLY A 675 23.44 22.59 -14.09
CA GLY A 675 23.37 21.29 -13.43
C GLY A 675 24.57 20.94 -12.54
N VAL A 676 25.41 21.93 -12.18
CA VAL A 676 26.46 21.77 -11.17
C VAL A 676 25.87 21.32 -9.83
N VAL A 677 24.73 21.90 -9.45
CA VAL A 677 23.92 21.44 -8.33
C VAL A 677 22.50 21.21 -8.83
N LYS A 678 21.87 20.11 -8.42
CA LYS A 678 20.51 19.75 -8.83
C LYS A 678 19.65 19.48 -7.60
N LEU A 679 18.47 20.09 -7.56
CA LEU A 679 17.41 19.78 -6.61
C LEU A 679 16.33 18.95 -7.32
N PRO A 680 16.15 17.67 -6.93
CA PRO A 680 15.00 16.89 -7.37
C PRO A 680 13.67 17.53 -6.97
N LEU A 681 12.79 17.78 -7.93
CA LEU A 681 11.45 18.30 -7.66
C LEU A 681 10.47 17.12 -7.58
N THR A 682 10.43 16.46 -6.42
CA THR A 682 9.46 15.40 -6.13
C THR A 682 8.04 15.95 -6.12
N LEU A 683 7.03 15.12 -6.35
CA LEU A 683 5.64 15.56 -6.32
C LEU A 683 5.24 16.25 -4.99
N PRO A 684 5.56 15.72 -3.79
CA PRO A 684 5.24 16.43 -2.55
C PRO A 684 5.89 17.81 -2.45
N LEU A 685 7.10 17.98 -3.00
CA LEU A 685 7.77 19.29 -3.03
C LEU A 685 7.09 20.24 -4.03
N LEU A 686 6.67 19.74 -5.20
CA LEU A 686 5.93 20.52 -6.19
C LEU A 686 4.56 20.96 -5.67
N ASP A 687 3.81 20.06 -5.03
CA ASP A 687 2.53 20.36 -4.40
C ASP A 687 2.70 21.39 -3.29
N PHE A 688 3.73 21.23 -2.44
CA PHE A 688 4.06 22.20 -1.40
C PHE A 688 4.37 23.60 -1.98
N ILE A 689 5.14 23.67 -3.06
CA ILE A 689 5.44 24.93 -3.75
C ILE A 689 4.17 25.58 -4.27
N GLU A 690 3.28 24.80 -4.90
CA GLU A 690 2.03 25.32 -5.46
C GLU A 690 1.08 25.82 -4.36
N ASN A 691 0.89 25.04 -3.31
CA ASN A 691 0.06 25.41 -2.16
C ASN A 691 0.58 26.68 -1.49
N ARG A 692 1.90 26.82 -1.34
CA ARG A 692 2.52 28.02 -0.77
C ARG A 692 2.25 29.27 -1.61
N ILE A 693 2.24 29.13 -2.94
CA ILE A 693 1.94 30.23 -3.87
C ILE A 693 0.46 30.60 -3.84
N ALA A 694 -0.41 29.61 -3.69
CA ALA A 694 -1.84 29.81 -3.50
C ALA A 694 -2.21 30.46 -2.15
N GLY A 695 -1.23 30.64 -1.25
CA GLY A 695 -1.41 31.26 0.07
C GLY A 695 -1.75 30.27 1.18
N ASP A 696 -1.60 28.96 0.94
CA ASP A 696 -1.76 27.96 1.99
C ASP A 696 -0.59 28.03 2.98
N LEU A 697 -0.93 28.26 4.24
CA LEU A 697 0.01 28.33 5.35
C LEU A 697 0.02 27.04 6.19
N GLY A 698 -0.95 26.13 5.98
CA GLY A 698 -1.15 24.93 6.78
C GLY A 698 -0.44 23.69 6.23
N SER A 699 0.00 23.68 4.97
CA SER A 699 0.70 22.54 4.39
C SER A 699 2.14 22.44 4.93
N GLU A 700 2.41 21.45 5.78
CA GLU A 700 3.78 21.14 6.21
C GLU A 700 4.45 20.16 5.24
N LEU A 701 5.70 20.47 4.88
CA LEU A 701 6.53 19.59 4.08
C LEU A 701 7.13 18.50 4.98
N ALA A 702 7.03 17.23 4.56
CA ALA A 702 7.58 16.11 5.31
C ALA A 702 9.10 16.27 5.59
N ARG A 703 9.57 15.74 6.72
CA ARG A 703 10.95 15.89 7.19
C ARG A 703 12.01 15.47 6.16
N ILE A 704 11.71 14.43 5.36
CA ILE A 704 12.62 13.95 4.32
C ILE A 704 12.87 14.99 3.23
N HIS A 705 11.82 15.69 2.79
CA HIS A 705 11.96 16.76 1.79
C HIS A 705 12.56 18.02 2.40
N LEU A 706 12.32 18.32 3.69
CA LEU A 706 13.05 19.40 4.38
C LEU A 706 14.57 19.12 4.43
N ALA A 707 14.96 17.89 4.75
CA ALA A 707 16.37 17.48 4.72
C ALA A 707 16.97 17.60 3.31
N GLN A 708 16.19 17.29 2.27
CA GLN A 708 16.60 17.48 0.88
C GLN A 708 16.88 18.95 0.54
N LEU A 709 16.05 19.88 1.04
CA LEU A 709 16.26 21.31 0.84
C LEU A 709 17.50 21.84 1.57
N GLU A 710 17.75 21.37 2.80
CA GLU A 710 18.97 21.71 3.54
C GLU A 710 20.22 21.13 2.88
N TRP A 711 20.15 19.89 2.36
CA TRP A 711 21.23 19.31 1.56
C TRP A 711 21.53 20.14 0.31
N PHE A 712 20.50 20.54 -0.43
CA PHE A 712 20.66 21.40 -1.61
C PHE A 712 21.30 22.75 -1.25
N ARG A 713 20.88 23.36 -0.14
CA ARG A 713 21.48 24.58 0.38
C ARG A 713 22.97 24.42 0.72
N ALA A 714 23.33 23.33 1.40
CA ALA A 714 24.72 23.03 1.74
C ALA A 714 25.58 22.85 0.48
N GLU A 715 25.04 22.19 -0.54
CA GLU A 715 25.73 21.96 -1.80
C GLU A 715 25.93 23.26 -2.61
N LEU A 716 24.94 24.16 -2.60
CA LEU A 716 25.11 25.52 -3.15
C LEU A 716 26.23 26.28 -2.43
N LEU A 717 26.28 26.24 -1.09
CA LEU A 717 27.35 26.89 -0.32
C LEU A 717 28.71 26.27 -0.62
N ARG A 718 28.80 24.94 -0.76
CA ARG A 718 30.04 24.23 -1.08
C ARG A 718 30.64 24.68 -2.40
N VAL A 719 29.81 24.85 -3.44
CA VAL A 719 30.24 25.32 -4.76
C VAL A 719 30.64 26.80 -4.76
N LEU A 720 30.07 27.61 -3.85
CA LEU A 720 30.39 29.02 -3.69
C LEU A 720 31.60 29.30 -2.78
N GLY A 721 32.00 28.33 -1.96
CA GLY A 721 33.04 28.45 -0.92
C GLY A 721 34.45 28.84 -1.38
N GLY A 722 34.65 29.17 -2.66
CA GLY A 722 35.89 29.70 -3.23
C GLY A 722 35.86 31.18 -3.63
N SER A 723 34.78 31.94 -3.38
CA SER A 723 34.61 33.31 -3.90
C SER A 723 34.04 34.35 -2.91
N SER A 724 34.20 34.17 -1.60
CA SER A 724 33.80 35.22 -0.65
C SER A 724 34.88 36.27 -0.48
N ASP A 725 34.50 37.51 -0.77
CA ASP A 725 35.23 38.70 -0.39
C ASP A 725 35.22 38.79 1.14
N ARG A 726 36.33 38.42 1.79
CA ARG A 726 36.42 38.21 3.26
C ARG A 726 36.02 39.43 4.10
N PHE A 727 35.93 40.60 3.47
CA PHE A 727 35.63 41.86 4.12
C PHE A 727 34.18 42.31 3.91
N ARG A 728 33.38 41.61 3.10
CA ARG A 728 31.97 41.98 2.89
C ARG A 728 31.03 41.20 3.80
N ILE A 729 30.24 41.92 4.57
CA ILE A 729 29.17 41.39 5.40
C ILE A 729 27.83 41.84 4.83
N GLN A 730 26.92 40.90 4.63
CA GLN A 730 25.56 41.20 4.18
C GLN A 730 24.55 40.69 5.19
N LEU A 731 23.56 41.53 5.53
CA LEU A 731 22.46 41.22 6.44
C LEU A 731 21.13 41.41 5.73
N LEU A 732 20.16 40.54 6.00
CA LEU A 732 18.74 40.79 5.70
C LEU A 732 18.06 41.26 6.96
N ARG A 733 17.23 42.31 6.85
CA ARG A 733 16.45 42.82 7.98
C ARG A 733 15.01 43.07 7.55
N ALA A 734 14.05 42.59 8.34
CA ALA A 734 12.66 42.99 8.22
C ALA A 734 12.51 44.45 8.68
N GLY A 735 12.05 45.31 7.79
CA GLY A 735 11.69 46.69 8.07
C GLY A 735 10.34 46.79 8.79
N ILE A 736 10.07 47.99 9.32
CA ILE A 736 8.79 48.31 9.98
C ILE A 736 7.65 48.36 8.95
N ASP A 737 7.99 48.57 7.68
CA ASP A 737 7.10 48.47 6.51
C ASP A 737 6.72 47.03 6.14
N GLY A 738 7.23 46.02 6.88
CA GLY A 738 7.02 44.60 6.61
C GLY A 738 7.84 44.05 5.44
N GLN A 739 8.66 44.89 4.79
CA GLN A 739 9.52 44.50 3.67
C GLN A 739 10.90 44.07 4.18
N VAL A 740 11.59 43.20 3.42
CA VAL A 740 12.96 42.77 3.74
C VAL A 740 13.98 43.61 2.98
N HIS A 741 14.88 44.25 3.71
CA HIS A 741 15.96 45.07 3.20
C HIS A 741 17.30 44.35 3.33
N ALA A 742 18.11 44.39 2.28
CA ALA A 742 19.48 43.88 2.30
C ALA A 742 20.44 45.02 2.64
N HIS A 743 21.16 44.90 3.76
CA HIS A 743 22.19 45.84 4.18
C HIS A 743 23.56 45.22 3.92
N ARG A 744 24.48 45.99 3.34
CA ARG A 744 25.85 45.56 3.06
C ARG A 744 26.83 46.43 3.84
N TYR A 745 27.85 45.79 4.38
CA TYR A 745 28.88 46.39 5.18
C TYR A 745 30.25 45.90 4.71
N LEU A 746 31.23 46.79 4.76
CA LEU A 746 32.64 46.48 4.56
C LEU A 746 33.34 46.50 5.93
N LEU A 747 34.05 45.42 6.25
CA LEU A 747 34.88 45.31 7.43
C LEU A 747 36.24 45.95 7.12
N ASP A 748 36.47 47.14 7.68
CA ASP A 748 37.80 47.72 7.75
C ASP A 748 38.60 46.97 8.82
N ASN A 749 39.50 46.10 8.37
CA ASN A 749 40.28 45.23 9.25
C ASN A 749 41.36 46.01 10.02
N GLU A 750 41.79 47.18 9.54
CA GLU A 750 42.76 48.03 10.22
C GLU A 750 42.11 48.83 11.35
N ARG A 751 40.89 49.32 11.12
CA ARG A 751 40.14 50.11 12.11
C ARG A 751 39.23 49.28 13.01
N GLN A 752 38.98 48.00 12.65
CA GLN A 752 38.00 47.13 13.31
C GLN A 752 36.57 47.74 13.31
N VAL A 753 36.20 48.44 12.23
CA VAL A 753 34.90 49.10 12.07
C VAL A 753 34.15 48.53 10.85
N LEU A 754 32.82 48.47 10.94
CA LEU A 754 31.95 48.16 9.81
C LEU A 754 31.48 49.46 9.15
N GLU A 755 31.86 49.67 7.90
CA GLU A 755 31.40 50.80 7.09
C GLU A 755 30.23 50.35 6.21
N VAL A 756 29.22 51.20 6.02
CA VAL A 756 28.08 50.88 5.14
C VAL A 756 28.55 50.95 3.69
N GLU A 757 28.38 49.85 2.96
CA GLU A 757 28.60 49.83 1.51
C GLU A 757 27.38 50.51 0.86
N GLN A 758 27.57 51.75 0.41
CA GLN A 758 26.51 52.58 -0.20
C GLN A 758 25.96 52.00 -1.50
#